data_AF-A0A7X8X218-F1
#
_entry.id   AF-A0A7X8X218-F1
#
_cell.length_a   1.000
_cell.length_b   1.000
_cell.length_c   1.000
_cell.angle_alpha   90.00
_cell.angle_beta   90.00
_cell.angle_gamma   90.00
#
_symmetry.space_group_name_H-M   'P 1'
#
loop_
_entity.id
_entity.type
_entity.pdbx_description
1 polymer ?
#
loop_
_entity_poly.entity_id
_entity_poly.type
_entity_poly.pdbx_seq_one_letter_code
_entity_poly.pdbx_strand_id
1 'polypeptide(L)'
;MIEENYKKAVNYEYGLDVKKDYREALKYYKLASKENSHARKKVIYSHFSVIEAILLLIVLIMGIIIDLKITFPWVGLFLIGISFTGITLFYMKKYWILTGYANILNTVILFLALVVILPYSVIKPYLNGITWIPVVLLFSAAIFIFLSALVLFFVDRNKTLLVVSIIGFLMLMGSIISFGIKTPDKLFNFKKVDEGIVITGYRSSGKKLKIPNKISGYDVVGIDDNAFSEWQFEEVILNNKLKYLGSYAFKNNRALKKIVIPDGVVLGYGVFSGNHSLEEIVLPSDLKKIPYALCSGCFSLNEVEIPSSVTIIQEEAFMNTGLTKIKLPENLVYLGGDAFSQTKIETLNLPNSLEYLGKLSNMPFLKSFNFPTSLNALPSGFLLGNKEIKELVIPFHIKYIGSYAFSKTNLETVVLHDEIFYEEGLFFQAEHLKQFTFPRSMDYIPKEMFSFSGIEEVCIPKFINSVGINAFAYAKSLKTLTLEEGVKLLESGAFMYTESLTSVEIPESVIMMGSDLFKGAAKLESIKIPSHTTKIPDRFLEDAYLLREINLVDNIKVIGKAGLKNTSLTSVILPKELETIEDYGFFGNKKLISVTFNDKLKTIKTHSFGSNTSLKILDFPLSLEKIDDYSFNGCNNLEYVSIKENVKMVGYWAFRSNPNMIIYITNNSYIDDWSREWNPFSAQILQN
;
A
#
# COMPACT_ATOMS: atom_id res chain seq x y z
N MET A 1 -69.49 -61.35 53.07
CA MET A 1 -68.45 -61.90 52.17
C MET A 1 -68.01 -60.92 51.07
N ILE A 2 -68.90 -60.38 50.21
CA ILE A 2 -68.50 -59.48 49.10
C ILE A 2 -68.01 -58.11 49.60
N GLU A 3 -68.77 -57.47 50.49
CA GLU A 3 -68.39 -56.20 51.11
C GLU A 3 -67.14 -56.35 51.98
N GLU A 4 -66.98 -57.51 52.61
CA GLU A 4 -65.80 -57.87 53.40
C GLU A 4 -64.56 -58.08 52.52
N ASN A 5 -64.69 -58.68 51.34
CA ASN A 5 -63.61 -58.81 50.36
C ASN A 5 -63.24 -57.45 49.76
N TYR A 6 -64.22 -56.57 49.49
CA TYR A 6 -63.93 -55.20 49.05
C TYR A 6 -63.22 -54.41 50.15
N LYS A 7 -63.66 -54.53 51.41
CA LYS A 7 -63.03 -53.87 52.56
C LYS A 7 -61.63 -54.41 52.82
N LYS A 8 -61.41 -55.73 52.70
CA LYS A 8 -60.06 -56.33 52.72
C LYS A 8 -59.19 -55.83 51.57
N ALA A 9 -59.75 -55.70 50.37
CA ALA A 9 -59.04 -55.14 49.22
C ALA A 9 -58.62 -53.69 49.46
N VAL A 10 -59.52 -52.85 50.00
CA VAL A 10 -59.24 -51.47 50.43
C VAL A 10 -58.19 -51.44 51.54
N ASN A 11 -58.29 -52.31 52.53
CA ASN A 11 -57.33 -52.39 53.63
C ASN A 11 -55.91 -52.75 53.14
N TYR A 12 -55.77 -53.73 52.24
CA TYR A 12 -54.48 -54.04 51.62
C TYR A 12 -53.99 -52.95 50.65
N GLU A 13 -54.90 -52.23 49.98
CA GLU A 13 -54.57 -51.14 49.05
C GLU A 13 -54.07 -49.89 49.79
N TYR A 14 -54.68 -49.54 50.93
CA TYR A 14 -54.33 -48.35 51.70
C TYR A 14 -53.43 -48.65 52.91
N GLY A 15 -53.20 -49.94 53.22
CA GLY A 15 -52.40 -50.36 54.37
C GLY A 15 -53.11 -50.12 55.71
N LEU A 16 -54.45 -50.18 55.72
CA LEU A 16 -55.26 -49.98 56.91
C LEU A 16 -55.35 -51.31 57.65
N ASP A 17 -54.73 -51.39 58.82
CA ASP A 17 -54.66 -52.58 59.70
C ASP A 17 -53.94 -53.80 59.11
N VAL A 18 -53.40 -53.70 57.89
CA VAL A 18 -52.57 -54.72 57.23
C VAL A 18 -51.40 -54.07 56.50
N LYS A 19 -50.29 -54.79 56.34
CA LYS A 19 -49.17 -54.29 55.52
C LYS A 19 -49.65 -54.11 54.08
N LYS A 20 -49.49 -52.91 53.56
CA LYS A 20 -49.90 -52.52 52.21
C LYS A 20 -49.35 -53.51 51.17
N ASP A 21 -50.23 -54.23 50.49
CA ASP A 21 -49.88 -55.23 49.48
C ASP A 21 -50.89 -55.19 48.32
N TYR A 22 -50.46 -54.58 47.22
CA TYR A 22 -51.31 -54.36 46.05
C TYR A 22 -51.64 -55.64 45.28
N ARG A 23 -50.82 -56.70 45.38
CA ARG A 23 -51.11 -57.98 44.72
C ARG A 23 -52.25 -58.69 45.44
N GLU A 24 -52.21 -58.68 46.78
CA GLU A 24 -53.31 -59.20 47.58
C GLU A 24 -54.56 -58.30 47.47
N ALA A 25 -54.41 -56.97 47.46
CA ALA A 25 -55.53 -56.06 47.20
C ALA A 25 -56.22 -56.36 45.85
N LEU A 26 -55.45 -56.55 44.76
CA LEU A 26 -56.00 -56.88 43.44
C LEU A 26 -56.71 -58.23 43.41
N LYS A 27 -56.18 -59.22 44.14
CA LYS A 27 -56.81 -60.54 44.29
C LYS A 27 -58.17 -60.44 44.99
N TYR A 28 -58.26 -59.67 46.08
CA TYR A 28 -59.54 -59.41 46.77
C TYR A 28 -60.49 -58.52 45.95
N TYR A 29 -59.99 -57.57 45.16
CA TYR A 29 -60.82 -56.81 44.21
C TYR A 29 -61.39 -57.71 43.10
N LYS A 30 -60.60 -58.66 42.58
CA LYS A 30 -61.08 -59.67 41.62
C LYS A 30 -62.18 -60.55 42.21
N LEU A 31 -62.02 -61.00 43.47
CA LEU A 31 -63.03 -61.75 44.19
C LEU A 31 -64.32 -60.95 44.43
N ALA A 32 -64.22 -59.63 44.67
CA ALA A 32 -65.37 -58.74 44.86
C ALA A 32 -66.03 -58.26 43.53
N SER A 33 -65.39 -58.47 42.37
CA SER A 33 -65.77 -57.87 41.08
C SER A 33 -66.97 -58.49 40.35
N LYS A 34 -67.46 -59.66 40.80
CA LYS A 34 -68.56 -60.37 40.10
C LYS A 34 -69.90 -59.63 40.19
N GLU A 35 -70.17 -58.87 41.26
CA GLU A 35 -71.44 -58.15 41.46
C GLU A 35 -71.30 -56.70 41.98
N ASN A 36 -70.13 -56.30 42.51
CA ASN A 36 -69.90 -54.91 42.96
C ASN A 36 -69.32 -54.05 41.82
N SER A 37 -70.09 -53.04 41.37
CA SER A 37 -69.73 -52.16 40.25
C SER A 37 -68.42 -51.38 40.45
N HIS A 38 -68.07 -51.05 41.71
CA HIS A 38 -66.85 -50.32 42.03
C HIS A 38 -65.62 -51.24 42.02
N ALA A 39 -65.74 -52.44 42.58
CA ALA A 39 -64.69 -53.46 42.49
C ALA A 39 -64.43 -53.87 41.03
N ARG A 40 -65.49 -54.01 40.23
CA ARG A 40 -65.42 -54.34 38.80
C ARG A 40 -64.72 -53.26 37.99
N LYS A 41 -65.02 -51.98 38.25
CA LYS A 41 -64.28 -50.84 37.67
C LYS A 41 -62.79 -50.91 38.06
N LYS A 42 -62.46 -51.15 39.32
CA LYS A 42 -61.04 -51.27 39.76
C LYS A 42 -60.29 -52.43 39.08
N VAL A 43 -60.96 -53.54 38.76
CA VAL A 43 -60.35 -54.67 38.02
C VAL A 43 -60.18 -54.35 36.53
N ILE A 44 -61.16 -53.73 35.88
CA ILE A 44 -61.08 -53.35 34.44
C ILE A 44 -59.96 -52.35 34.19
N TYR A 45 -59.79 -51.37 35.08
CA TYR A 45 -58.74 -50.34 34.96
C TYR A 45 -57.34 -50.83 35.39
N SER A 46 -57.15 -52.11 35.72
CA SER A 46 -55.83 -52.67 36.07
C SER A 46 -55.00 -53.14 34.88
N HIS A 47 -55.59 -53.18 33.67
CA HIS A 47 -54.92 -53.67 32.47
C HIS A 47 -54.49 -52.50 31.58
N PHE A 48 -53.17 -52.31 31.45
CA PHE A 48 -52.60 -51.51 30.38
C PHE A 48 -52.78 -52.28 29.07
N SER A 49 -53.41 -51.69 28.06
CA SER A 49 -53.72 -52.42 26.82
C SER A 49 -52.45 -52.68 26.02
N VAL A 50 -52.23 -53.94 25.62
CA VAL A 50 -51.07 -54.34 24.79
C VAL A 50 -51.04 -53.56 23.47
N ILE A 51 -52.21 -53.19 22.95
CA ILE A 51 -52.35 -52.38 21.72
C ILE A 51 -51.82 -50.95 21.95
N GLU A 52 -52.06 -50.37 23.13
CA GLU A 52 -51.56 -49.04 23.51
C GLU A 52 -50.03 -49.06 23.68
N ALA A 53 -49.47 -50.14 24.25
CA ALA A 53 -48.03 -50.34 24.34
C ALA A 53 -47.37 -50.48 22.95
N ILE A 54 -48.03 -51.16 22.01
CA ILE A 54 -47.56 -51.30 20.63
C ILE A 54 -47.60 -49.95 19.89
N LEU A 55 -48.67 -49.17 20.03
CA LEU A 55 -48.76 -47.82 19.45
C LEU A 55 -47.66 -46.90 19.98
N LEU A 56 -47.38 -46.96 21.28
CA LEU A 56 -46.27 -46.25 21.92
C LEU A 56 -44.91 -46.67 21.34
N LEU A 57 -44.70 -47.97 21.14
CA LEU A 57 -43.48 -48.49 20.53
C LEU A 57 -43.33 -48.03 19.08
N ILE A 58 -44.43 -47.97 18.31
CA ILE A 58 -44.44 -47.47 16.92
C ILE A 58 -44.08 -45.98 16.87
N VAL A 59 -44.64 -45.15 17.74
CA VAL A 59 -44.30 -43.72 17.83
C VAL A 59 -42.84 -43.53 18.21
N LEU A 60 -42.32 -44.35 19.14
CA LEU A 60 -40.91 -44.34 19.54
C LEU A 60 -40.00 -44.70 18.35
N ILE A 61 -40.33 -45.77 17.63
CA ILE A 61 -39.56 -46.22 16.46
C ILE A 61 -39.62 -45.19 15.33
N MET A 62 -40.79 -44.61 15.04
CA MET A 62 -40.93 -43.56 14.02
C MET A 62 -40.14 -42.31 14.37
N GLY A 63 -40.17 -41.84 15.63
CA GLY A 63 -39.39 -40.69 16.05
C GLY A 63 -37.88 -40.95 15.94
N ILE A 64 -37.41 -42.15 16.31
CA ILE A 64 -36.01 -42.56 16.13
C ILE A 64 -35.63 -42.59 14.64
N ILE A 65 -36.49 -43.10 13.75
CA ILE A 65 -36.24 -43.12 12.29
C ILE A 65 -36.20 -41.70 11.71
N ILE A 66 -37.08 -40.81 12.16
CA ILE A 66 -37.09 -39.40 11.77
C ILE A 66 -35.79 -38.71 12.17
N ASP A 67 -35.30 -38.94 13.40
CA ASP A 67 -34.04 -38.37 13.88
C ASP A 67 -32.80 -38.93 13.17
N LEU A 68 -32.88 -40.14 12.63
CA LEU A 68 -31.84 -40.72 11.79
C LEU A 68 -31.84 -40.17 10.35
N LYS A 69 -32.97 -39.62 9.87
CA LYS A 69 -33.13 -39.16 8.48
C LYS A 69 -33.09 -37.64 8.30
N ILE A 70 -33.39 -36.85 9.31
CA ILE A 70 -33.46 -35.39 9.22
C ILE A 70 -32.28 -34.75 9.97
N THR A 71 -31.71 -33.68 9.43
CA THR A 71 -30.62 -32.88 10.05
C THR A 71 -31.00 -32.22 11.38
N PHE A 72 -32.26 -32.32 11.81
CA PHE A 72 -32.81 -31.72 13.02
C PHE A 72 -33.32 -32.79 13.99
N PRO A 73 -32.42 -33.42 14.77
CA PRO A 73 -32.72 -34.56 15.66
C PRO A 73 -33.60 -34.22 16.87
N TRP A 74 -34.08 -32.98 16.96
CA TRP A 74 -34.99 -32.54 18.01
C TRP A 74 -36.45 -32.73 17.58
N VAL A 75 -36.75 -32.86 16.28
CA VAL A 75 -38.13 -32.99 15.80
C VAL A 75 -38.72 -34.36 16.14
N GLY A 76 -37.97 -35.45 15.96
CA GLY A 76 -38.43 -36.79 16.32
C GLY A 76 -38.62 -36.93 17.83
N LEU A 77 -37.66 -36.46 18.62
CA LEU A 77 -37.76 -36.45 20.08
C LEU A 77 -38.87 -35.52 20.62
N PHE A 78 -39.12 -34.37 19.98
CA PHE A 78 -40.21 -33.45 20.34
C PHE A 78 -41.59 -34.06 20.05
N LEU A 79 -41.75 -34.73 18.90
CA LEU A 79 -42.97 -35.46 18.56
C LEU A 79 -43.22 -36.64 19.50
N ILE A 80 -42.15 -37.36 19.89
CA ILE A 80 -42.21 -38.39 20.93
C ILE A 80 -42.68 -37.76 22.25
N GLY A 81 -42.07 -36.65 22.67
CA GLY A 81 -42.41 -35.93 23.90
C GLY A 81 -43.87 -35.47 23.95
N ILE A 82 -44.36 -34.78 22.91
CA ILE A 82 -45.76 -34.34 22.80
C ILE A 82 -46.71 -35.53 22.82
N SER A 83 -46.39 -36.61 22.10
CA SER A 83 -47.23 -37.80 22.06
C SER A 83 -47.33 -38.42 23.45
N PHE A 84 -46.22 -38.55 24.17
CA PHE A 84 -46.20 -39.04 25.55
C PHE A 84 -46.94 -38.12 26.51
N THR A 85 -46.78 -36.80 26.40
CA THR A 85 -47.51 -35.84 27.24
C THR A 85 -49.00 -35.86 26.95
N GLY A 86 -49.42 -35.93 25.68
CA GLY A 86 -50.82 -36.02 25.27
C GLY A 86 -51.48 -37.31 25.76
N ILE A 87 -50.79 -38.45 25.62
CA ILE A 87 -51.21 -39.75 26.18
C ILE A 87 -51.33 -39.64 27.70
N THR A 88 -50.32 -39.09 28.37
CA THR A 88 -50.31 -38.93 29.83
C THR A 88 -51.49 -38.07 30.28
N LEU A 89 -51.76 -36.94 29.63
CA LEU A 89 -52.89 -36.04 29.95
C LEU A 89 -54.25 -36.68 29.66
N PHE A 90 -54.40 -37.40 28.55
CA PHE A 90 -55.64 -38.10 28.19
C PHE A 90 -55.96 -39.23 29.19
N TYR A 91 -54.95 -39.98 29.63
CA TYR A 91 -55.10 -41.07 30.59
C TYR A 91 -55.06 -40.63 32.06
N MET A 92 -54.48 -39.47 32.39
CA MET A 92 -54.45 -38.88 33.74
C MET A 92 -55.85 -38.74 34.34
N LYS A 93 -56.85 -38.36 33.52
CA LYS A 93 -58.23 -38.23 33.96
C LYS A 93 -58.92 -39.56 34.27
N LYS A 94 -58.41 -40.68 33.71
CA LYS A 94 -59.00 -42.03 33.80
C LYS A 94 -58.41 -42.86 34.96
N TYR A 95 -57.19 -42.55 35.41
CA TYR A 95 -56.43 -43.34 36.40
C TYR A 95 -56.19 -42.65 37.76
N TRP A 96 -56.80 -41.48 37.99
CA TRP A 96 -56.57 -40.64 39.18
C TRP A 96 -56.93 -41.28 40.54
N ILE A 97 -57.48 -42.50 40.57
CA ILE A 97 -57.93 -43.19 41.79
C ILE A 97 -56.99 -44.32 42.27
N LEU A 98 -55.88 -44.64 41.59
CA LEU A 98 -54.96 -45.71 42.06
C LEU A 98 -53.50 -45.28 42.07
N THR A 99 -52.99 -44.99 43.28
CA THR A 99 -51.58 -44.68 43.55
C THR A 99 -50.77 -45.96 43.77
N GLY A 100 -49.77 -46.18 42.92
CA GLY A 100 -48.84 -47.30 43.07
C GLY A 100 -47.99 -47.48 41.83
N TYR A 101 -48.26 -48.54 41.06
CA TYR A 101 -47.35 -48.98 39.98
C TYR A 101 -47.44 -48.15 38.70
N ALA A 102 -48.65 -47.80 38.23
CA ALA A 102 -48.83 -46.97 37.05
C ALA A 102 -48.33 -45.53 37.29
N ASN A 103 -48.48 -45.04 38.52
CA ASN A 103 -47.96 -43.73 38.89
C ASN A 103 -46.43 -43.75 38.95
N ILE A 104 -45.81 -44.81 39.49
CA ILE A 104 -44.34 -44.97 39.46
C ILE A 104 -43.84 -45.10 38.03
N LEU A 105 -44.45 -45.94 37.18
CA LEU A 105 -44.01 -46.12 35.79
C LEU A 105 -44.19 -44.85 34.97
N ASN A 106 -45.34 -44.15 35.06
CA ASN A 106 -45.55 -42.88 34.37
C ASN A 106 -44.65 -41.78 34.92
N THR A 107 -44.40 -41.74 36.24
CA THR A 107 -43.46 -40.79 36.84
C THR A 107 -42.03 -41.09 36.42
N VAL A 108 -41.64 -42.37 36.31
CA VAL A 108 -40.31 -42.80 35.85
C VAL A 108 -40.14 -42.51 34.36
N ILE A 109 -41.16 -42.75 33.53
CA ILE A 109 -41.13 -42.41 32.10
C ILE A 109 -41.08 -40.90 31.91
N LEU A 110 -41.89 -40.13 32.64
CA LEU A 110 -41.85 -38.67 32.64
C LEU A 110 -40.50 -38.16 33.13
N PHE A 111 -39.94 -38.76 34.18
CA PHE A 111 -38.62 -38.46 34.70
C PHE A 111 -37.52 -38.77 33.69
N LEU A 112 -37.53 -39.94 33.06
CA LEU A 112 -36.56 -40.30 32.01
C LEU A 112 -36.67 -39.37 30.80
N ALA A 113 -37.89 -39.00 30.41
CA ALA A 113 -38.11 -38.03 29.33
C ALA A 113 -37.55 -36.64 29.69
N LEU A 114 -37.80 -36.14 30.90
CA LEU A 114 -37.38 -34.81 31.36
C LEU A 114 -35.89 -34.73 31.74
N VAL A 115 -35.30 -35.81 32.27
CA VAL A 115 -33.95 -35.82 32.86
C VAL A 115 -32.90 -36.36 31.90
N VAL A 116 -33.29 -37.28 31.01
CA VAL A 116 -32.33 -37.94 30.11
C VAL A 116 -32.58 -37.52 28.66
N ILE A 117 -33.81 -37.70 28.16
CA ILE A 117 -34.10 -37.54 26.73
C ILE A 117 -34.09 -36.06 26.32
N LEU A 118 -34.78 -35.19 27.05
CA LEU A 118 -34.82 -33.75 26.77
C LEU A 118 -33.44 -33.07 26.89
N PRO A 119 -32.68 -33.27 27.98
CA PRO A 119 -31.34 -32.69 28.10
C PRO A 119 -30.39 -33.21 27.02
N TYR A 120 -30.43 -34.52 26.72
CA TYR A 120 -29.61 -35.10 25.63
C TYR A 120 -29.98 -34.52 24.25
N SER A 121 -31.27 -34.34 23.97
CA SER A 121 -31.77 -33.75 22.73
C SER A 121 -31.31 -32.31 22.50
N VAL A 122 -30.93 -31.62 23.58
CA VAL A 122 -30.51 -30.22 23.56
C VAL A 122 -28.98 -30.08 23.62
N ILE A 123 -28.31 -30.91 24.41
CA ILE A 123 -26.84 -30.89 24.52
C ILE A 123 -26.19 -31.36 23.22
N LYS A 124 -26.78 -32.33 22.51
CA LYS A 124 -26.18 -32.87 21.28
C LYS A 124 -26.10 -31.87 20.10
N PRO A 125 -27.15 -31.08 19.78
CA PRO A 125 -27.04 -29.96 18.83
C PRO A 125 -25.97 -28.94 19.24
N TYR A 126 -25.80 -28.71 20.54
CA TYR A 126 -24.76 -27.81 21.06
C TYR A 126 -23.34 -28.35 20.80
N LEU A 127 -23.11 -29.64 21.03
CA LEU A 127 -21.87 -30.33 20.66
C LEU A 127 -21.62 -30.33 19.14
N ASN A 128 -22.69 -30.22 18.34
CA ASN A 128 -22.64 -30.17 16.88
C ASN A 128 -22.69 -28.75 16.28
N GLY A 129 -22.63 -27.69 17.10
CA GLY A 129 -22.50 -26.30 16.64
C GLY A 129 -23.81 -25.57 16.29
N ILE A 130 -24.97 -26.02 16.80
CA ILE A 130 -26.27 -25.32 16.66
C ILE A 130 -26.64 -24.68 18.01
N THR A 131 -26.49 -23.37 18.13
CA THR A 131 -26.33 -22.69 19.43
C THR A 131 -27.51 -21.82 19.93
N TRP A 132 -28.61 -21.68 19.16
CA TRP A 132 -29.56 -20.56 19.33
C TRP A 132 -30.94 -21.03 19.81
N ILE A 133 -31.46 -22.14 19.27
CA ILE A 133 -32.84 -22.59 19.47
C ILE A 133 -33.02 -23.54 20.68
N PRO A 134 -32.08 -24.46 20.99
CA PRO A 134 -32.30 -25.45 22.06
C PRO A 134 -32.28 -24.87 23.50
N VAL A 135 -31.52 -23.79 23.74
CA VAL A 135 -31.32 -23.25 25.11
C VAL A 135 -32.53 -22.48 25.61
N VAL A 136 -33.20 -21.72 24.75
CA VAL A 136 -34.42 -20.97 25.13
C VAL A 136 -35.55 -21.94 25.49
N LEU A 137 -35.73 -23.00 24.68
CA LEU A 137 -36.71 -24.04 24.95
C LEU A 137 -36.42 -24.82 26.24
N LEU A 138 -35.15 -25.17 26.52
CA LEU A 138 -34.75 -25.77 27.79
C LEU A 138 -34.97 -24.84 28.97
N PHE A 139 -34.59 -23.57 28.83
CA PHE A 139 -34.73 -22.58 29.90
C PHE A 139 -36.21 -22.39 30.24
N SER A 140 -37.07 -22.24 29.23
CA SER A 140 -38.52 -22.17 29.41
C SER A 140 -39.08 -23.44 30.08
N ALA A 141 -38.74 -24.62 29.56
CA ALA A 141 -39.22 -25.89 30.13
C ALA A 141 -38.74 -26.10 31.58
N ALA A 142 -37.47 -25.81 31.87
CA ALA A 142 -36.89 -25.95 33.21
C ALA A 142 -37.55 -25.01 34.23
N ILE A 143 -37.86 -23.76 33.84
CA ILE A 143 -38.64 -22.83 34.67
C ILE A 143 -40.00 -23.41 35.03
N PHE A 144 -40.74 -23.91 34.03
CA PHE A 144 -42.08 -24.45 34.27
C PHE A 144 -42.04 -25.68 35.15
N ILE A 145 -41.09 -26.60 34.93
CA ILE A 145 -40.96 -27.81 35.76
C ILE A 145 -40.59 -27.43 37.19
N PHE A 146 -39.62 -26.53 37.37
CA PHE A 146 -39.18 -26.09 38.69
C PHE A 146 -40.30 -25.43 39.49
N LEU A 147 -40.95 -24.42 38.93
CA LEU A 147 -42.02 -23.68 39.61
C LEU A 147 -43.22 -24.57 39.91
N SER A 148 -43.64 -25.41 38.96
CA SER A 148 -44.81 -26.29 39.15
C SER A 148 -44.57 -27.33 40.24
N ALA A 149 -43.38 -27.96 40.24
CA ALA A 149 -43.02 -28.94 41.25
C ALA A 149 -42.85 -28.32 42.64
N LEU A 150 -42.30 -27.09 42.71
CA LEU A 150 -42.11 -26.37 43.96
C LEU A 150 -43.46 -26.01 44.61
N VAL A 151 -44.40 -25.49 43.81
CA VAL A 151 -45.75 -25.17 44.28
C VAL A 151 -46.46 -26.42 44.82
N LEU A 152 -46.42 -27.53 44.07
CA LEU A 152 -47.04 -28.79 44.50
C LEU A 152 -46.38 -29.37 45.75
N PHE A 153 -45.07 -29.22 45.91
CA PHE A 153 -44.36 -29.67 47.11
C PHE A 153 -44.85 -28.94 48.38
N PHE A 154 -45.14 -27.64 48.30
CA PHE A 154 -45.67 -26.90 49.46
C PHE A 154 -47.09 -27.33 49.87
N VAL A 155 -47.86 -27.92 48.95
CA VAL A 155 -49.21 -28.42 49.22
C VAL A 155 -49.19 -29.81 49.85
N ASP A 156 -48.36 -30.74 49.34
CA ASP A 156 -48.42 -32.17 49.71
C ASP A 156 -47.18 -32.67 50.50
N ARG A 157 -46.13 -31.86 50.67
CA ARG A 157 -44.86 -32.17 51.38
C ARG A 157 -44.16 -33.48 50.95
N ASN A 158 -44.49 -34.01 49.77
CA ASN A 158 -43.97 -35.28 49.27
C ASN A 158 -42.50 -35.18 48.85
N LYS A 159 -41.64 -36.07 49.37
CA LYS A 159 -40.19 -36.12 49.05
C LYS A 159 -39.92 -36.23 47.54
N THR A 160 -40.79 -36.89 46.78
CA THR A 160 -40.64 -37.01 45.33
C THR A 160 -40.77 -35.65 44.62
N LEU A 161 -41.69 -34.77 45.06
CA LEU A 161 -41.86 -33.43 44.48
C LEU A 161 -40.68 -32.50 44.80
N LEU A 162 -40.06 -32.67 45.97
CA LEU A 162 -38.83 -31.97 46.32
C LEU A 162 -37.68 -32.36 45.37
N VAL A 163 -37.54 -33.65 45.06
CA VAL A 163 -36.53 -34.13 44.11
C VAL A 163 -36.78 -33.56 42.71
N VAL A 164 -38.02 -33.54 42.24
CA VAL A 164 -38.38 -32.94 40.94
C VAL A 164 -38.06 -31.44 40.90
N SER A 165 -38.31 -30.72 42.00
CA SER A 165 -37.97 -29.29 42.13
C SER A 165 -36.45 -29.08 42.06
N ILE A 166 -35.66 -29.87 42.80
CA ILE A 166 -34.18 -29.77 42.77
C ILE A 166 -33.65 -30.03 41.35
N ILE A 167 -34.20 -31.02 40.65
CA ILE A 167 -33.81 -31.34 39.27
C ILE A 167 -34.17 -30.21 38.31
N GLY A 168 -35.39 -29.65 38.41
CA GLY A 168 -35.78 -28.48 37.60
C GLY A 168 -34.86 -27.29 37.82
N PHE A 169 -34.43 -27.05 39.07
CA PHE A 169 -33.46 -26.01 39.40
C PHE A 169 -32.06 -26.28 38.80
N LEU A 170 -31.57 -27.53 38.87
CA LEU A 170 -30.29 -27.89 38.25
C LEU A 170 -30.33 -27.74 36.72
N MET A 171 -31.45 -28.08 36.08
CA MET A 171 -31.65 -27.86 34.64
C MET A 171 -31.67 -26.36 34.28
N LEU A 172 -32.30 -25.53 35.12
CA LEU A 172 -32.30 -24.08 34.98
C LEU A 172 -30.85 -23.55 35.04
N MET A 173 -30.10 -23.92 36.08
CA MET A 173 -28.71 -23.52 36.26
C MET A 173 -27.82 -23.99 35.11
N GLY A 174 -27.98 -25.24 34.65
CA GLY A 174 -27.27 -25.75 33.48
C GLY A 174 -27.57 -24.98 32.20
N SER A 175 -28.83 -24.56 32.01
CA SER A 175 -29.25 -23.75 30.86
C SER A 175 -28.62 -22.35 30.90
N ILE A 176 -28.59 -21.71 32.07
CA ILE A 176 -27.95 -20.40 32.28
C ILE A 176 -26.44 -20.50 32.01
N ILE A 177 -25.77 -21.51 32.58
CA ILE A 177 -24.34 -21.75 32.36
C ILE A 177 -24.06 -21.98 30.88
N SER A 178 -24.89 -22.76 30.18
CA SER A 178 -24.73 -23.03 28.75
C SER A 178 -24.82 -21.77 27.88
N PHE A 179 -25.62 -20.78 28.29
CA PHE A 179 -25.74 -19.50 27.60
C PHE A 179 -24.46 -18.65 27.70
N GLY A 180 -23.70 -18.78 28.79
CA GLY A 180 -22.43 -18.08 29.01
C GLY A 180 -21.24 -18.66 28.23
N ILE A 181 -21.36 -19.86 27.67
CA ILE A 181 -20.27 -20.49 26.92
C ILE A 181 -20.06 -19.76 25.57
N LYS A 182 -18.80 -19.37 25.32
CA LYS A 182 -18.34 -18.76 24.06
C LYS A 182 -18.29 -19.82 22.96
N THR A 183 -19.16 -19.70 21.98
CA THR A 183 -19.19 -20.58 20.80
C THR A 183 -18.65 -19.86 19.57
N PRO A 184 -18.18 -20.58 18.54
CA PRO A 184 -17.79 -19.98 17.27
C PRO A 184 -18.83 -19.00 16.69
N ASP A 185 -20.12 -19.36 16.71
CA ASP A 185 -21.20 -18.48 16.20
C ASP A 185 -21.30 -17.15 16.96
N LYS A 186 -20.90 -17.12 18.23
CA LYS A 186 -20.87 -15.89 19.04
C LYS A 186 -19.59 -15.08 18.84
N LEU A 187 -18.50 -15.74 18.49
CA LEU A 187 -17.18 -15.13 18.38
C LEU A 187 -16.91 -14.51 17.00
N PHE A 188 -17.54 -15.00 15.94
CA PHE A 188 -17.24 -14.58 14.57
C PHE A 188 -18.42 -13.92 13.88
N ASN A 189 -18.13 -12.89 13.06
CA ASN A 189 -19.02 -12.47 11.98
C ASN A 189 -18.74 -13.33 10.76
N PHE A 190 -19.77 -13.77 10.05
CA PHE A 190 -19.59 -14.65 8.90
C PHE A 190 -20.76 -14.56 7.91
N LYS A 191 -20.47 -14.93 6.66
CA LYS A 191 -21.46 -15.08 5.59
C LYS A 191 -21.43 -16.52 5.06
N LYS A 192 -22.60 -17.03 4.66
CA LYS A 192 -22.73 -18.35 4.03
C LYS A 192 -22.47 -18.21 2.53
N VAL A 193 -21.68 -19.11 1.98
CA VAL A 193 -21.38 -19.25 0.54
C VAL A 193 -21.67 -20.68 0.12
N ASP A 194 -21.71 -20.96 -1.19
CA ASP A 194 -22.07 -22.28 -1.72
C ASP A 194 -21.20 -23.41 -1.15
N GLU A 195 -19.92 -23.13 -0.92
CA GLU A 195 -18.94 -24.11 -0.45
C GLU A 195 -18.81 -24.17 1.09
N GLY A 196 -19.50 -23.32 1.85
CA GLY A 196 -19.38 -23.28 3.30
C GLY A 196 -19.58 -21.89 3.91
N ILE A 197 -18.68 -21.49 4.79
CA ILE A 197 -18.71 -20.21 5.50
C ILE A 197 -17.43 -19.42 5.29
N VAL A 198 -17.59 -18.11 5.13
CA VAL A 198 -16.52 -17.13 5.08
C VAL A 198 -16.60 -16.23 6.29
N ILE A 199 -15.52 -16.11 7.05
CA ILE A 199 -15.45 -15.23 8.22
C ILE A 199 -15.21 -13.79 7.76
N THR A 200 -16.04 -12.87 8.23
CA THR A 200 -16.00 -11.44 7.89
C THR A 200 -15.58 -10.56 9.07
N GLY A 201 -15.37 -11.14 10.25
CA GLY A 201 -14.89 -10.39 11.41
C GLY A 201 -14.89 -11.18 12.73
N TYR A 202 -14.41 -10.52 13.78
CA TYR A 202 -14.29 -11.09 15.12
C TYR A 202 -14.99 -10.21 16.17
N ARG A 203 -15.66 -10.83 17.14
CA ARG A 203 -16.45 -10.16 18.18
C ARG A 203 -15.82 -10.27 19.58
N SER A 204 -14.58 -10.74 19.69
CA SER A 204 -13.91 -10.93 20.98
C SER A 204 -12.70 -10.03 21.14
N SER A 205 -12.37 -9.65 22.36
CA SER A 205 -11.15 -8.91 22.71
C SER A 205 -9.93 -9.82 22.94
N GLY A 206 -10.05 -11.12 22.68
CA GLY A 206 -8.97 -12.08 22.89
C GLY A 206 -7.81 -11.85 21.92
N LYS A 207 -6.58 -11.92 22.44
CA LYS A 207 -5.34 -11.78 21.65
C LYS A 207 -4.90 -13.06 20.93
N LYS A 208 -5.54 -14.20 21.22
CA LYS A 208 -5.31 -15.46 20.53
C LYS A 208 -6.51 -15.76 19.64
N LEU A 209 -6.26 -15.91 18.34
CA LEU A 209 -7.27 -16.24 17.36
C LEU A 209 -7.11 -17.70 16.93
N LYS A 210 -8.18 -18.47 17.08
CA LYS A 210 -8.25 -19.82 16.53
C LYS A 210 -9.42 -19.92 15.56
N ILE A 211 -9.12 -20.12 14.29
CA ILE A 211 -10.13 -20.31 13.25
C ILE A 211 -10.74 -21.72 13.42
N PRO A 212 -12.06 -21.85 13.64
CA PRO A 212 -12.71 -23.14 13.81
C PRO A 212 -12.87 -23.87 12.47
N ASN A 213 -12.94 -25.20 12.49
CA ASN A 213 -13.24 -25.99 11.28
C ASN A 213 -14.67 -25.77 10.78
N LYS A 214 -15.62 -25.52 11.69
CA LYS A 214 -17.03 -25.32 11.39
C LYS A 214 -17.63 -24.17 12.18
N ILE A 215 -18.58 -23.47 11.56
CA ILE A 215 -19.47 -22.50 12.21
C ILE A 215 -20.90 -22.87 11.78
N SER A 216 -21.87 -22.88 12.70
CA SER A 216 -23.25 -23.30 12.40
C SER A 216 -23.39 -24.63 11.63
N GLY A 217 -22.47 -25.58 11.85
CA GLY A 217 -22.43 -26.88 11.18
C GLY A 217 -21.79 -26.92 9.77
N TYR A 218 -21.49 -25.75 9.17
CA TYR A 218 -20.84 -25.64 7.85
C TYR A 218 -19.33 -25.46 7.99
N ASP A 219 -18.57 -25.96 7.02
CA ASP A 219 -17.12 -25.80 6.99
C ASP A 219 -16.71 -24.33 6.79
N VAL A 220 -15.70 -23.87 7.51
CA VAL A 220 -15.10 -22.55 7.31
C VAL A 220 -14.06 -22.65 6.21
N VAL A 221 -14.36 -22.04 5.07
CA VAL A 221 -13.60 -22.16 3.81
C VAL A 221 -12.84 -20.89 3.45
N GLY A 222 -13.12 -19.76 4.08
CA GLY A 222 -12.44 -18.51 3.74
C GLY A 222 -12.46 -17.48 4.85
N ILE A 223 -11.53 -16.53 4.72
CA ILE A 223 -11.50 -15.29 5.50
C ILE A 223 -11.65 -14.16 4.50
N ASP A 224 -12.63 -13.27 4.73
CA ASP A 224 -12.94 -12.16 3.83
C ASP A 224 -11.88 -11.05 3.92
N ASP A 225 -11.94 -10.15 2.95
CA ASP A 225 -11.08 -8.98 2.93
C ASP A 225 -11.21 -8.17 4.22
N ASN A 226 -10.08 -7.71 4.77
CA ASN A 226 -9.99 -6.91 5.99
C ASN A 226 -10.62 -7.54 7.27
N ALA A 227 -11.06 -8.80 7.24
CA ALA A 227 -11.84 -9.40 8.35
C ALA A 227 -11.14 -9.28 9.72
N PHE A 228 -9.81 -9.32 9.73
CA PHE A 228 -8.96 -9.18 10.90
C PHE A 228 -7.93 -8.06 10.77
N SER A 229 -8.19 -7.03 9.95
CA SER A 229 -7.30 -5.87 9.83
C SER A 229 -7.25 -5.04 11.13
N GLU A 230 -6.08 -4.52 11.48
CA GLU A 230 -5.79 -3.69 12.67
C GLU A 230 -5.95 -4.39 14.04
N TRP A 231 -6.21 -5.69 14.04
CA TRP A 231 -6.30 -6.46 15.28
C TRP A 231 -4.94 -6.58 15.97
N GLN A 232 -4.93 -6.96 17.25
CA GLN A 232 -3.69 -7.10 18.04
C GLN A 232 -3.46 -8.56 18.44
N PHE A 233 -3.62 -9.48 17.48
CA PHE A 233 -3.41 -10.89 17.75
C PHE A 233 -1.94 -11.20 18.00
N GLU A 234 -1.64 -11.89 19.10
CA GLU A 234 -0.32 -12.41 19.42
C GLU A 234 -0.09 -13.78 18.75
N GLU A 235 -1.18 -14.53 18.53
CA GLU A 235 -1.18 -15.87 17.97
C GLU A 235 -2.42 -16.06 17.09
N VAL A 236 -2.22 -16.59 15.88
CA VAL A 236 -3.28 -16.95 14.95
C VAL A 236 -3.08 -18.40 14.51
N ILE A 237 -4.09 -19.23 14.79
CA ILE A 237 -4.13 -20.64 14.37
C ILE A 237 -5.19 -20.77 13.28
N LEU A 238 -4.73 -21.02 12.05
CA LEU A 238 -5.58 -21.27 10.89
C LEU A 238 -6.07 -22.72 10.90
N ASN A 239 -7.25 -22.95 10.31
CA ASN A 239 -7.81 -24.29 10.15
C ASN A 239 -7.28 -24.92 8.84
N ASN A 240 -7.40 -26.23 8.67
CA ASN A 240 -6.90 -26.93 7.47
C ASN A 240 -7.92 -27.05 6.32
N LYS A 241 -9.10 -26.42 6.45
CA LYS A 241 -10.17 -26.41 5.44
C LYS A 241 -10.29 -25.08 4.70
N LEU A 242 -9.49 -24.08 5.09
CA LEU A 242 -9.42 -22.81 4.41
C LEU A 242 -8.97 -23.03 2.97
N LYS A 243 -9.66 -22.35 2.05
CA LYS A 243 -9.34 -22.27 0.63
C LYS A 243 -8.71 -20.93 0.28
N TYR A 244 -8.99 -19.87 1.04
CA TYR A 244 -8.41 -18.55 0.78
C TYR A 244 -8.35 -17.63 2.00
N LEU A 245 -7.40 -16.70 1.95
CA LEU A 245 -7.31 -15.52 2.81
C LEU A 245 -7.51 -14.28 1.95
N GLY A 246 -8.54 -13.49 2.27
CA GLY A 246 -8.87 -12.25 1.57
C GLY A 246 -7.79 -11.18 1.68
N SER A 247 -7.86 -10.19 0.81
CA SER A 247 -6.93 -9.08 0.78
C SER A 247 -6.95 -8.32 2.10
N TYR A 248 -5.76 -8.03 2.63
CA TYR A 248 -5.56 -7.33 3.90
C TYR A 248 -6.24 -8.01 5.11
N ALA A 249 -6.61 -9.30 4.99
CA ALA A 249 -7.34 -10.01 6.03
C ALA A 249 -6.67 -9.92 7.39
N PHE A 250 -5.33 -9.95 7.47
CA PHE A 250 -4.54 -9.83 8.71
C PHE A 250 -3.62 -8.61 8.69
N LYS A 251 -3.96 -7.55 7.97
CA LYS A 251 -3.15 -6.32 7.91
C LYS A 251 -3.02 -5.69 9.29
N ASN A 252 -1.86 -5.10 9.59
CA ASN A 252 -1.58 -4.34 10.81
C ASN A 252 -1.84 -5.10 12.13
N ASN A 253 -1.68 -6.42 12.11
CA ASN A 253 -1.60 -7.25 13.30
C ASN A 253 -0.24 -7.14 13.98
N ARG A 254 0.02 -5.97 14.58
CA ARG A 254 1.35 -5.56 15.06
C ARG A 254 1.93 -6.45 16.17
N ALA A 255 1.12 -7.25 16.85
CA ALA A 255 1.56 -8.18 17.89
C ALA A 255 1.82 -9.61 17.38
N LEU A 256 1.46 -9.93 16.13
CA LEU A 256 1.54 -11.28 15.59
C LEU A 256 2.99 -11.66 15.35
N LYS A 257 3.45 -12.75 15.99
CA LYS A 257 4.85 -13.21 15.89
C LYS A 257 5.09 -14.29 14.86
N LYS A 258 4.13 -15.20 14.71
CA LYS A 258 4.25 -16.37 13.84
C LYS A 258 2.92 -16.66 13.16
N ILE A 259 2.99 -17.06 11.89
CA ILE A 259 1.84 -17.59 11.17
C ILE A 259 2.24 -18.80 10.32
N VAL A 260 1.42 -19.85 10.37
CA VAL A 260 1.55 -21.04 9.53
C VAL A 260 0.33 -21.11 8.62
N ILE A 261 0.57 -21.04 7.31
CA ILE A 261 -0.48 -21.07 6.31
C ILE A 261 -0.61 -22.50 5.77
N PRO A 262 -1.79 -23.12 5.84
CA PRO A 262 -2.02 -24.45 5.28
C PRO A 262 -1.85 -24.51 3.75
N ASP A 263 -1.49 -25.69 3.25
CA ASP A 263 -1.48 -26.00 1.81
C ASP A 263 -2.88 -25.79 1.17
N GLY A 264 -2.92 -25.42 -0.11
CA GLY A 264 -4.15 -25.19 -0.87
C GLY A 264 -4.82 -23.83 -0.60
N VAL A 265 -4.27 -23.00 0.29
CA VAL A 265 -4.82 -21.68 0.61
C VAL A 265 -4.33 -20.64 -0.40
N VAL A 266 -5.29 -20.00 -1.09
CA VAL A 266 -5.04 -18.84 -1.96
C VAL A 266 -4.88 -17.57 -1.13
N LEU A 267 -3.82 -16.79 -1.39
CA LEU A 267 -3.51 -15.57 -0.65
C LEU A 267 -3.91 -14.32 -1.44
N GLY A 268 -4.72 -13.45 -0.84
CA GLY A 268 -5.05 -12.12 -1.35
C GLY A 268 -3.90 -11.12 -1.22
N TYR A 269 -4.15 -9.86 -1.60
CA TYR A 269 -3.14 -8.81 -1.55
C TYR A 269 -2.88 -8.35 -0.11
N GLY A 270 -1.61 -8.14 0.24
CA GLY A 270 -1.23 -7.53 1.52
C GLY A 270 -1.77 -8.22 2.76
N VAL A 271 -2.03 -9.54 2.71
CA VAL A 271 -2.72 -10.30 3.77
C VAL A 271 -2.07 -10.06 5.13
N PHE A 272 -0.73 -9.97 5.20
CA PHE A 272 0.04 -9.76 6.43
C PHE A 272 0.80 -8.43 6.44
N SER A 273 0.42 -7.47 5.60
CA SER A 273 1.10 -6.17 5.53
C SER A 273 1.01 -5.43 6.86
N GLY A 274 2.11 -4.83 7.31
CA GLY A 274 2.19 -4.04 8.54
C GLY A 274 2.23 -4.87 9.83
N ASN A 275 2.50 -6.18 9.74
CA ASN A 275 2.66 -7.03 10.92
C ASN A 275 4.08 -6.87 11.49
N HIS A 276 4.31 -5.76 12.19
CA HIS A 276 5.64 -5.32 12.61
C HIS A 276 6.41 -6.37 13.43
N SER A 277 5.74 -7.14 14.29
CA SER A 277 6.35 -8.16 15.15
C SER A 277 6.45 -9.54 14.50
N LEU A 278 6.07 -9.71 13.24
CA LEU A 278 6.07 -11.01 12.58
C LEU A 278 7.52 -11.46 12.35
N GLU A 279 7.92 -12.51 13.05
CA GLU A 279 9.27 -13.09 13.01
C GLU A 279 9.32 -14.30 12.07
N GLU A 280 8.23 -15.07 11.96
CA GLU A 280 8.18 -16.31 11.18
C GLU A 280 6.86 -16.43 10.38
N ILE A 281 6.98 -16.71 9.09
CA ILE A 281 5.86 -17.07 8.21
C ILE A 281 6.19 -18.37 7.49
N VAL A 282 5.30 -19.35 7.59
CA VAL A 282 5.37 -20.60 6.82
C VAL A 282 4.35 -20.53 5.70
N LEU A 283 4.83 -20.44 4.46
CA LEU A 283 4.02 -20.36 3.25
C LEU A 283 3.51 -21.75 2.82
N PRO A 284 2.38 -21.83 2.10
CA PRO A 284 1.88 -23.09 1.53
C PRO A 284 2.93 -23.70 0.58
N SER A 285 3.17 -25.00 0.70
CA SER A 285 4.18 -25.70 -0.12
C SER A 285 3.81 -25.74 -1.62
N ASP A 286 2.51 -25.65 -1.92
CA ASP A 286 1.94 -25.63 -3.26
C ASP A 286 1.72 -24.21 -3.83
N LEU A 287 2.16 -23.17 -3.11
CA LEU A 287 1.97 -21.77 -3.50
C LEU A 287 2.65 -21.45 -4.83
N LYS A 288 1.85 -21.08 -5.84
CA LYS A 288 2.38 -20.68 -7.17
C LYS A 288 2.80 -19.23 -7.27
N LYS A 289 2.18 -18.36 -6.48
CA LYS A 289 2.30 -16.91 -6.58
C LYS A 289 2.34 -16.27 -5.20
N ILE A 290 3.36 -15.47 -4.95
CA ILE A 290 3.41 -14.57 -3.80
C ILE A 290 2.73 -13.25 -4.21
N PRO A 291 1.62 -12.87 -3.56
CA PRO A 291 0.82 -11.73 -3.98
C PRO A 291 1.45 -10.38 -3.61
N TYR A 292 0.93 -9.32 -4.23
CA TYR A 292 1.31 -7.94 -3.97
C TYR A 292 1.34 -7.64 -2.46
N ALA A 293 2.43 -7.04 -2.00
CA ALA A 293 2.62 -6.56 -0.62
C ALA A 293 2.39 -7.59 0.50
N LEU A 294 2.47 -8.91 0.24
CA LEU A 294 2.12 -10.00 1.18
C LEU A 294 2.55 -9.72 2.64
N CYS A 295 3.83 -9.38 2.83
CA CYS A 295 4.47 -9.08 4.11
C CYS A 295 5.10 -7.67 4.12
N SER A 296 4.59 -6.73 3.32
CA SER A 296 5.13 -5.36 3.29
C SER A 296 5.02 -4.71 4.67
N GLY A 297 6.13 -4.21 5.23
CA GLY A 297 6.19 -3.60 6.56
C GLY A 297 6.33 -4.59 7.74
N CYS A 298 6.64 -5.86 7.49
CA CYS A 298 6.95 -6.82 8.56
C CYS A 298 8.41 -6.68 9.04
N PHE A 299 8.70 -5.66 9.85
CA PHE A 299 10.07 -5.28 10.25
C PHE A 299 10.88 -6.37 10.94
N SER A 300 10.22 -7.24 11.72
CA SER A 300 10.89 -8.34 12.44
C SER A 300 11.13 -9.59 11.59
N LEU A 301 10.64 -9.64 10.34
CA LEU A 301 10.76 -10.82 9.49
C LEU A 301 12.15 -10.86 8.86
N ASN A 302 13.07 -11.63 9.45
CA ASN A 302 14.48 -11.69 9.05
C ASN A 302 14.81 -12.80 8.05
N GLU A 303 13.96 -13.84 7.96
CA GLU A 303 14.11 -14.96 7.02
C GLU A 303 12.73 -15.43 6.55
N VAL A 304 12.66 -15.86 5.30
CA VAL A 304 11.48 -16.52 4.72
C VAL A 304 11.93 -17.60 3.75
N GLU A 305 11.35 -18.78 3.86
CA GLU A 305 11.54 -19.85 2.88
C GLU A 305 10.50 -19.68 1.75
N ILE A 306 10.97 -19.49 0.52
CA ILE A 306 10.12 -19.41 -0.65
C ILE A 306 9.91 -20.83 -1.21
N PRO A 307 8.67 -21.33 -1.29
CA PRO A 307 8.39 -22.65 -1.83
C PRO A 307 8.91 -22.80 -3.28
N SER A 308 9.43 -23.98 -3.62
CA SER A 308 9.96 -24.27 -4.96
C SER A 308 8.92 -24.23 -6.08
N SER A 309 7.64 -24.26 -5.71
CA SER A 309 6.49 -24.18 -6.60
C SER A 309 6.15 -22.74 -7.05
N VAL A 310 6.74 -21.72 -6.41
CA VAL A 310 6.53 -20.29 -6.72
C VAL A 310 7.20 -19.94 -8.05
N THR A 311 6.42 -19.40 -8.98
CA THR A 311 6.92 -18.86 -10.27
C THR A 311 6.78 -17.35 -10.37
N ILE A 312 6.00 -16.73 -9.48
CA ILE A 312 5.72 -15.28 -9.49
C ILE A 312 5.85 -14.72 -8.07
N ILE A 313 6.70 -13.71 -7.90
CA ILE A 313 6.72 -12.83 -6.72
C ILE A 313 6.29 -11.45 -7.19
N GLN A 314 5.16 -10.94 -6.68
CA GLN A 314 4.64 -9.63 -7.08
C GLN A 314 5.37 -8.46 -6.40
N GLU A 315 5.01 -7.26 -6.83
CA GLU A 315 5.54 -6.00 -6.36
C GLU A 315 5.38 -5.87 -4.84
N GLU A 316 6.38 -5.28 -4.21
CA GLU A 316 6.40 -4.94 -2.77
C GLU A 316 6.18 -6.12 -1.81
N ALA A 317 6.19 -7.37 -2.29
CA ALA A 317 5.81 -8.56 -1.50
C ALA A 317 6.49 -8.65 -0.13
N PHE A 318 7.75 -8.27 -0.04
CA PHE A 318 8.56 -8.22 1.18
C PHE A 318 9.21 -6.85 1.39
N MET A 319 8.59 -5.78 0.87
CA MET A 319 9.08 -4.42 1.06
C MET A 319 9.14 -4.08 2.56
N ASN A 320 10.21 -3.40 2.97
CA ASN A 320 10.39 -2.91 4.34
C ASN A 320 10.27 -4.04 5.38
N THR A 321 10.96 -5.15 5.13
CA THR A 321 11.10 -6.29 6.04
C THR A 321 12.51 -6.37 6.61
N GLY A 322 12.70 -7.15 7.67
CA GLY A 322 14.01 -7.39 8.28
C GLY A 322 14.94 -8.31 7.49
N LEU A 323 14.52 -8.79 6.31
CA LEU A 323 15.20 -9.84 5.55
C LEU A 323 16.67 -9.51 5.33
N THR A 324 17.55 -10.43 5.73
CA THR A 324 19.01 -10.33 5.52
C THR A 324 19.51 -11.22 4.39
N LYS A 325 18.74 -12.26 4.05
CA LYS A 325 18.99 -13.20 2.97
C LYS A 325 17.66 -13.69 2.40
N ILE A 326 17.67 -14.11 1.14
CA ILE A 326 16.54 -14.80 0.54
C ILE A 326 17.04 -15.79 -0.50
N LYS A 327 16.43 -16.98 -0.55
CA LYS A 327 16.66 -17.96 -1.60
C LYS A 327 15.48 -17.92 -2.56
N LEU A 328 15.72 -17.48 -3.78
CA LEU A 328 14.73 -17.50 -4.85
C LEU A 328 14.65 -18.91 -5.48
N PRO A 329 13.46 -19.37 -5.89
CA PRO A 329 13.32 -20.68 -6.52
C PRO A 329 13.84 -20.65 -7.96
N GLU A 330 14.43 -21.76 -8.42
CA GLU A 330 15.04 -21.90 -9.76
C GLU A 330 14.05 -21.78 -10.93
N ASN A 331 12.74 -21.88 -10.67
CA ASN A 331 11.68 -21.75 -11.68
C ASN A 331 10.97 -20.38 -11.59
N LEU A 332 11.54 -19.39 -10.90
CA LEU A 332 10.96 -18.06 -10.79
C LEU A 332 11.00 -17.35 -12.15
N VAL A 333 9.84 -16.97 -12.68
CA VAL A 333 9.69 -16.32 -14.00
C VAL A 333 9.51 -14.81 -13.85
N TYR A 334 8.84 -14.38 -12.78
CA TYR A 334 8.48 -12.98 -12.55
C TYR A 334 8.89 -12.51 -11.16
N LEU A 335 9.69 -11.45 -11.10
CA LEU A 335 10.00 -10.70 -9.89
C LEU A 335 9.50 -9.27 -10.03
N GLY A 336 8.47 -8.92 -9.27
CA GLY A 336 7.85 -7.59 -9.27
C GLY A 336 8.78 -6.51 -8.70
N GLY A 337 8.53 -5.27 -9.11
CA GLY A 337 9.30 -4.11 -8.64
C GLY A 337 9.19 -3.93 -7.13
N ASP A 338 10.29 -3.51 -6.51
CA ASP A 338 10.40 -3.24 -5.08
C ASP A 338 10.02 -4.42 -4.16
N ALA A 339 9.96 -5.66 -4.68
CA ALA A 339 9.65 -6.84 -3.87
C ALA A 339 10.54 -6.97 -2.62
N PHE A 340 11.78 -6.47 -2.69
CA PHE A 340 12.76 -6.45 -1.61
C PHE A 340 13.24 -5.04 -1.23
N SER A 341 12.49 -3.99 -1.61
CA SER A 341 12.86 -2.62 -1.26
C SER A 341 12.92 -2.44 0.26
N GLN A 342 13.87 -1.64 0.77
CA GLN A 342 14.08 -1.37 2.20
C GLN A 342 14.36 -2.63 3.04
N THR A 343 14.91 -3.69 2.45
CA THR A 343 15.40 -4.87 3.18
C THR A 343 16.87 -4.72 3.57
N LYS A 344 17.39 -5.68 4.34
CA LYS A 344 18.79 -5.79 4.74
C LYS A 344 19.55 -6.85 3.94
N ILE A 345 19.04 -7.21 2.76
CA ILE A 345 19.67 -8.21 1.89
C ILE A 345 20.97 -7.65 1.33
N GLU A 346 22.07 -8.36 1.57
CA GLU A 346 23.40 -7.98 1.06
C GLU A 346 23.71 -8.57 -0.31
N THR A 347 23.24 -9.78 -0.59
CA THR A 347 23.46 -10.49 -1.85
C THR A 347 22.15 -11.08 -2.35
N LEU A 348 21.83 -10.82 -3.61
CA LEU A 348 20.63 -11.34 -4.27
C LEU A 348 20.98 -12.21 -5.47
N ASN A 349 20.75 -13.52 -5.34
CA ASN A 349 20.95 -14.47 -6.43
C ASN A 349 19.67 -14.58 -7.27
N LEU A 350 19.67 -13.98 -8.45
CA LEU A 350 18.55 -14.03 -9.41
C LEU A 350 18.66 -15.29 -10.29
N PRO A 351 17.59 -16.12 -10.41
CA PRO A 351 17.63 -17.35 -11.20
C PRO A 351 17.61 -17.07 -12.71
N ASN A 352 18.21 -17.95 -13.50
CA ASN A 352 18.26 -17.84 -14.97
C ASN A 352 16.91 -18.10 -15.66
N SER A 353 15.88 -18.53 -14.93
CA SER A 353 14.50 -18.65 -15.43
C SER A 353 13.75 -17.33 -15.50
N LEU A 354 14.34 -16.24 -14.99
CA LEU A 354 13.64 -14.97 -14.80
C LEU A 354 13.42 -14.26 -16.15
N GLU A 355 12.17 -14.14 -16.57
CA GLU A 355 11.80 -13.44 -17.81
C GLU A 355 11.48 -11.96 -17.55
N TYR A 356 10.98 -11.65 -16.35
CA TYR A 356 10.66 -10.28 -15.94
C TYR A 356 11.33 -9.93 -14.62
N LEU A 357 12.09 -8.83 -14.65
CA LEU A 357 12.73 -8.22 -13.50
C LEU A 357 12.20 -6.80 -13.30
N GLY A 358 11.48 -6.60 -12.21
CA GLY A 358 11.14 -5.28 -11.69
C GLY A 358 12.34 -4.62 -11.00
N LYS A 359 12.18 -3.34 -10.67
CA LYS A 359 13.23 -2.56 -10.01
C LYS A 359 13.67 -3.18 -8.67
N LEU A 360 14.98 -3.16 -8.44
CA LEU A 360 15.66 -3.47 -7.18
C LEU A 360 16.01 -2.16 -6.45
N SER A 361 15.02 -1.28 -6.29
CA SER A 361 15.25 0.08 -5.78
C SER A 361 15.30 0.12 -4.25
N ASN A 362 16.08 1.07 -3.72
CA ASN A 362 16.20 1.36 -2.30
C ASN A 362 16.51 0.13 -1.46
N MET A 363 17.46 -0.71 -1.89
CA MET A 363 18.02 -1.79 -1.09
C MET A 363 19.35 -1.32 -0.47
N PRO A 364 19.33 -0.61 0.68
CA PRO A 364 20.49 0.13 1.16
C PRO A 364 21.68 -0.74 1.58
N PHE A 365 21.49 -2.06 1.70
CA PHE A 365 22.55 -3.01 2.06
C PHE A 365 23.01 -3.89 0.88
N LEU A 366 22.39 -3.78 -0.30
CA LEU A 366 22.66 -4.65 -1.44
C LEU A 366 24.06 -4.37 -2.01
N LYS A 367 24.99 -5.30 -1.80
CA LYS A 367 26.38 -5.24 -2.27
C LYS A 367 26.56 -5.92 -3.62
N SER A 368 25.81 -7.00 -3.87
CA SER A 368 25.97 -7.79 -5.10
C SER A 368 24.70 -8.50 -5.54
N PHE A 369 24.60 -8.71 -6.85
CA PHE A 369 23.61 -9.55 -7.50
C PHE A 369 24.21 -10.11 -8.80
N ASN A 370 23.62 -11.18 -9.35
CA ASN A 370 23.98 -11.68 -10.68
C ASN A 370 22.91 -11.26 -11.71
N PHE A 371 23.33 -11.02 -12.95
CA PHE A 371 22.41 -10.85 -14.07
C PHE A 371 21.92 -12.21 -14.58
N PRO A 372 20.60 -12.48 -14.60
CA PRO A 372 20.07 -13.66 -15.27
C PRO A 372 20.32 -13.59 -16.79
N THR A 373 20.78 -14.70 -17.36
CA THR A 373 21.09 -14.83 -18.80
C THR A 373 19.87 -14.71 -19.72
N SER A 374 18.67 -14.88 -19.17
CA SER A 374 17.37 -14.75 -19.84
C SER A 374 16.92 -13.31 -20.06
N LEU A 375 17.45 -12.34 -19.30
CA LEU A 375 17.03 -10.95 -19.41
C LEU A 375 17.65 -10.28 -20.63
N ASN A 376 16.91 -9.36 -21.25
CA ASN A 376 17.40 -8.51 -22.32
C ASN A 376 17.30 -7.00 -21.98
N ALA A 377 16.68 -6.66 -20.86
CA ALA A 377 16.36 -5.30 -20.48
C ALA A 377 16.44 -5.11 -18.96
N LEU A 378 16.88 -3.93 -18.54
CA LEU A 378 16.80 -3.46 -17.16
C LEU A 378 15.65 -2.44 -17.04
N PRO A 379 14.81 -2.55 -15.99
CA PRO A 379 13.65 -1.68 -15.83
C PRO A 379 14.04 -0.25 -15.48
N SER A 380 13.12 0.69 -15.68
CA SER A 380 13.27 2.06 -15.17
C SER A 380 13.43 2.04 -13.64
N GLY A 381 14.40 2.81 -13.14
CA GLY A 381 14.75 2.83 -11.72
C GLY A 381 15.37 1.55 -11.18
N PHE A 382 15.96 0.69 -12.04
CA PHE A 382 16.53 -0.62 -11.68
C PHE A 382 17.26 -0.67 -10.33
N LEU A 383 18.28 0.17 -10.11
CA LEU A 383 19.04 0.27 -8.86
C LEU A 383 18.82 1.61 -8.15
N LEU A 384 17.70 2.30 -8.40
CA LEU A 384 17.45 3.62 -7.85
C LEU A 384 17.65 3.66 -6.33
N GLY A 385 18.48 4.57 -5.84
CA GLY A 385 18.74 4.76 -4.40
C GLY A 385 19.63 3.70 -3.71
N ASN A 386 20.23 2.75 -4.44
CA ASN A 386 21.14 1.76 -3.85
C ASN A 386 22.49 2.39 -3.46
N LYS A 387 23.01 2.05 -2.28
CA LYS A 387 24.15 2.76 -1.67
C LYS A 387 25.43 1.95 -1.52
N GLU A 388 25.37 0.63 -1.66
CA GLU A 388 26.53 -0.25 -1.44
C GLU A 388 27.20 -0.74 -2.73
N ILE A 389 26.49 -0.71 -3.87
CA ILE A 389 27.05 -1.08 -5.17
C ILE A 389 27.92 0.08 -5.69
N LYS A 390 29.23 -0.17 -5.80
CA LYS A 390 30.23 0.81 -6.27
C LYS A 390 30.64 0.62 -7.72
N GLU A 391 30.65 -0.63 -8.19
CA GLU A 391 31.09 -0.98 -9.54
C GLU A 391 30.00 -1.80 -10.21
N LEU A 392 29.74 -1.52 -11.49
CA LEU A 392 28.74 -2.24 -12.26
C LEU A 392 29.21 -2.48 -13.69
N VAL A 393 29.22 -3.74 -14.11
CA VAL A 393 29.49 -4.13 -15.49
C VAL A 393 28.19 -4.67 -16.09
N ILE A 394 27.66 -3.98 -17.10
CA ILE A 394 26.46 -4.43 -17.81
C ILE A 394 26.86 -5.53 -18.80
N PRO A 395 26.22 -6.70 -18.78
CA PRO A 395 26.58 -7.82 -19.66
C PRO A 395 25.95 -7.69 -21.05
N PHE A 396 26.64 -8.21 -22.09
CA PHE A 396 26.29 -8.08 -23.52
C PHE A 396 24.87 -8.49 -23.93
N HIS A 397 24.17 -9.31 -23.15
CA HIS A 397 22.80 -9.73 -23.43
C HIS A 397 21.76 -8.66 -23.07
N ILE A 398 22.12 -7.68 -22.23
CA ILE A 398 21.25 -6.55 -21.90
C ILE A 398 21.32 -5.52 -23.01
N LYS A 399 20.22 -5.32 -23.73
CA LYS A 399 20.12 -4.39 -24.88
C LYS A 399 19.38 -3.11 -24.54
N TYR A 400 18.72 -3.04 -23.39
CA TYR A 400 17.90 -1.91 -22.98
C TYR A 400 18.09 -1.57 -21.50
N ILE A 401 18.19 -0.28 -21.17
CA ILE A 401 18.21 0.23 -19.79
C ILE A 401 17.19 1.36 -19.66
N GLY A 402 16.18 1.15 -18.81
CA GLY A 402 15.12 2.13 -18.59
C GLY A 402 15.56 3.39 -17.86
N SER A 403 14.69 4.40 -17.90
CA SER A 403 14.92 5.74 -17.33
C SER A 403 15.33 5.68 -15.86
N TYR A 404 16.27 6.53 -15.46
CA TYR A 404 16.74 6.66 -14.08
C TYR A 404 17.26 5.36 -13.43
N ALA A 405 17.67 4.36 -14.23
CA ALA A 405 18.06 3.04 -13.74
C ALA A 405 19.15 3.06 -12.66
N PHE A 406 20.09 4.00 -12.70
CA PHE A 406 21.18 4.12 -11.72
C PHE A 406 21.10 5.43 -10.92
N SER A 407 19.92 6.03 -10.85
CA SER A 407 19.73 7.30 -10.15
C SER A 407 19.94 7.16 -8.64
N LYS A 408 20.53 8.19 -8.03
CA LYS A 408 20.81 8.25 -6.58
C LYS A 408 21.67 7.08 -6.08
N THR A 409 22.46 6.46 -6.95
CA THR A 409 23.38 5.38 -6.58
C THR A 409 24.71 5.92 -6.06
N ASN A 410 25.47 5.06 -5.37
CA ASN A 410 26.86 5.32 -5.01
C ASN A 410 27.85 4.66 -5.99
N LEU A 411 27.45 4.46 -7.24
CA LEU A 411 28.33 3.92 -8.26
C LEU A 411 29.52 4.86 -8.48
N GLU A 412 30.72 4.32 -8.36
CA GLU A 412 31.99 4.98 -8.66
C GLU A 412 32.42 4.66 -10.10
N THR A 413 32.13 3.44 -10.58
CA THR A 413 32.42 3.03 -11.96
C THR A 413 31.26 2.23 -12.56
N VAL A 414 31.00 2.48 -13.85
CA VAL A 414 30.01 1.73 -14.64
C VAL A 414 30.58 1.45 -16.02
N VAL A 415 30.56 0.19 -16.44
CA VAL A 415 31.00 -0.24 -17.77
C VAL A 415 29.78 -0.64 -18.58
N LEU A 416 29.54 0.10 -19.65
CA LEU A 416 28.51 -0.18 -20.66
C LEU A 416 29.17 -0.78 -21.90
N HIS A 417 28.57 -1.81 -22.49
CA HIS A 417 29.00 -2.31 -23.79
C HIS A 417 28.34 -1.54 -24.94
N ASP A 418 28.91 -1.69 -26.13
CA ASP A 418 28.29 -1.22 -27.37
C ASP A 418 27.02 -2.06 -27.66
N GLU A 419 25.97 -1.49 -28.26
CA GLU A 419 24.65 -2.10 -28.50
C GLU A 419 23.64 -2.03 -27.32
N ILE A 420 23.75 -1.02 -26.46
CA ILE A 420 22.73 -0.71 -25.44
C ILE A 420 21.94 0.52 -25.84
N PHE A 421 20.61 0.42 -25.76
CA PHE A 421 19.71 1.58 -25.73
C PHE A 421 19.45 1.99 -24.27
N TYR A 422 19.56 3.28 -23.97
CA TYR A 422 19.26 3.83 -22.64
C TYR A 422 18.38 5.07 -22.75
N GLU A 423 17.53 5.26 -21.75
CA GLU A 423 16.63 6.41 -21.66
C GLU A 423 17.23 7.56 -20.82
N GLU A 424 16.39 8.53 -20.45
CA GLU A 424 16.78 9.72 -19.70
C GLU A 424 17.19 9.43 -18.24
N GLY A 425 17.98 10.36 -17.67
CA GLY A 425 18.27 10.38 -16.24
C GLY A 425 19.12 9.22 -15.72
N LEU A 426 19.81 8.48 -16.59
CA LEU A 426 20.49 7.22 -16.25
C LEU A 426 21.31 7.28 -14.95
N PHE A 427 22.08 8.36 -14.76
CA PHE A 427 22.93 8.64 -13.59
C PHE A 427 22.52 9.92 -12.84
N PHE A 428 21.23 10.29 -12.90
CA PHE A 428 20.69 11.43 -12.16
C PHE A 428 20.98 11.30 -10.66
N GLN A 429 21.60 12.31 -10.05
CA GLN A 429 22.03 12.29 -8.65
C GLN A 429 23.00 11.15 -8.29
N ALA A 430 23.78 10.64 -9.24
CA ALA A 430 24.90 9.72 -8.96
C ALA A 430 26.12 10.53 -8.48
N GLU A 431 26.08 10.97 -7.22
CA GLU A 431 27.06 11.90 -6.63
C GLU A 431 28.46 11.29 -6.45
N HIS A 432 28.60 9.97 -6.54
CA HIS A 432 29.88 9.26 -6.43
C HIS A 432 30.52 8.90 -7.78
N LEU A 433 29.79 9.08 -8.89
CA LEU A 433 30.30 8.82 -10.23
C LEU A 433 31.16 10.00 -10.67
N LYS A 434 32.48 9.86 -10.62
CA LYS A 434 33.44 10.94 -10.89
C LYS A 434 33.84 11.08 -12.35
N GLN A 435 33.78 9.97 -13.10
CA GLN A 435 34.15 9.89 -14.50
C GLN A 435 33.22 8.92 -15.21
N PHE A 436 33.08 9.07 -16.53
CA PHE A 436 32.28 8.17 -17.35
C PHE A 436 32.92 7.99 -18.73
N THR A 437 32.98 6.73 -19.19
CA THR A 437 33.43 6.39 -20.54
C THR A 437 32.23 6.09 -21.41
N PHE A 438 32.05 6.86 -22.48
CA PHE A 438 30.95 6.69 -23.41
C PHE A 438 31.15 5.45 -24.30
N PRO A 439 30.16 4.53 -24.41
CA PRO A 439 30.20 3.45 -25.39
C PRO A 439 30.07 4.03 -26.80
N ARG A 440 30.69 3.39 -27.80
CA ARG A 440 30.71 3.87 -29.20
C ARG A 440 29.34 3.91 -29.85
N SER A 441 28.40 3.10 -29.34
CA SER A 441 27.01 3.14 -29.79
C SER A 441 26.21 4.33 -29.24
N MET A 442 26.78 5.16 -28.35
CA MET A 442 26.14 6.37 -27.85
C MET A 442 26.30 7.52 -28.83
N ASP A 443 25.32 7.71 -29.71
CA ASP A 443 25.29 8.81 -30.67
C ASP A 443 24.66 10.09 -30.09
N TYR A 444 24.04 10.04 -28.90
CA TYR A 444 23.59 11.20 -28.14
C TYR A 444 23.64 10.96 -26.63
N ILE A 445 23.78 12.02 -25.85
CA ILE A 445 23.61 11.99 -24.39
C ILE A 445 22.16 12.36 -24.05
N PRO A 446 21.37 11.46 -23.43
CA PRO A 446 19.99 11.73 -23.10
C PRO A 446 19.78 12.89 -22.12
N LYS A 447 18.54 13.38 -22.07
CA LYS A 447 18.06 14.32 -21.08
C LYS A 447 18.45 13.87 -19.67
N GLU A 448 18.94 14.81 -18.86
CA GLU A 448 19.26 14.64 -17.44
C GLU A 448 20.24 13.51 -17.07
N MET A 449 20.94 12.90 -18.04
CA MET A 449 21.74 11.69 -17.83
C MET A 449 22.70 11.79 -16.62
N PHE A 450 23.35 12.94 -16.45
CA PHE A 450 24.31 13.25 -15.39
C PHE A 450 23.89 14.45 -14.53
N SER A 451 22.60 14.84 -14.52
CA SER A 451 22.21 15.98 -13.68
C SER A 451 22.44 15.67 -12.20
N PHE A 452 22.95 16.65 -11.45
CA PHE A 452 23.34 16.50 -10.04
C PHE A 452 24.35 15.37 -9.78
N SER A 453 25.08 14.90 -10.79
CA SER A 453 26.10 13.87 -10.62
C SER A 453 27.40 14.44 -10.01
N GLY A 454 28.25 13.52 -9.56
CA GLY A 454 29.59 13.82 -9.04
C GLY A 454 30.68 13.96 -10.09
N ILE A 455 30.34 14.00 -11.38
CA ILE A 455 31.31 13.99 -12.48
C ILE A 455 32.27 15.18 -12.33
N GLU A 456 33.57 14.90 -12.29
CA GLU A 456 34.62 15.90 -12.17
C GLU A 456 35.22 16.27 -13.54
N GLU A 457 35.28 15.31 -14.45
CA GLU A 457 35.86 15.47 -15.78
C GLU A 457 35.05 14.67 -16.81
N VAL A 458 34.81 15.26 -17.98
CA VAL A 458 34.13 14.58 -19.08
C VAL A 458 34.71 14.99 -20.44
N CYS A 459 35.00 13.99 -21.26
CA CYS A 459 35.31 14.18 -22.68
C CYS A 459 34.12 13.66 -23.50
N ILE A 460 33.47 14.55 -24.24
CA ILE A 460 32.36 14.25 -25.14
C ILE A 460 32.97 13.91 -26.51
N PRO A 461 33.03 12.63 -26.91
CA PRO A 461 33.73 12.20 -28.12
C PRO A 461 32.97 12.58 -29.39
N LYS A 462 33.69 12.60 -30.52
CA LYS A 462 33.18 13.01 -31.83
C LYS A 462 31.99 12.22 -32.37
N PHE A 463 31.73 11.02 -31.84
CA PHE A 463 30.61 10.18 -32.26
C PHE A 463 29.29 10.56 -31.56
N ILE A 464 29.33 11.40 -30.52
CA ILE A 464 28.14 11.98 -29.89
C ILE A 464 27.70 13.20 -30.70
N ASN A 465 26.56 13.08 -31.39
CA ASN A 465 25.99 14.17 -32.19
C ASN A 465 25.34 15.25 -31.32
N SER A 466 24.77 14.90 -30.17
CA SER A 466 24.03 15.86 -29.33
C SER A 466 24.14 15.61 -27.83
N VAL A 467 24.18 16.69 -27.07
CA VAL A 467 24.10 16.69 -25.60
C VAL A 467 22.71 17.19 -25.19
N GLY A 468 21.94 16.31 -24.55
CA GLY A 468 20.52 16.53 -24.28
C GLY A 468 20.21 17.59 -23.23
N ILE A 469 18.92 17.97 -23.16
CA ILE A 469 18.40 18.94 -22.17
C ILE A 469 18.87 18.56 -20.76
N ASN A 470 19.48 19.53 -20.06
CA ASN A 470 19.96 19.37 -18.69
C ASN A 470 20.94 18.20 -18.46
N ALA A 471 21.56 17.62 -19.50
CA ALA A 471 22.37 16.40 -19.39
C ALA A 471 23.40 16.44 -18.26
N PHE A 472 24.06 17.58 -18.01
CA PHE A 472 25.00 17.81 -16.91
C PHE A 472 24.56 18.97 -15.98
N ALA A 473 23.27 19.31 -15.98
CA ALA A 473 22.76 20.37 -15.12
C ALA A 473 23.03 20.06 -13.63
N TYR A 474 23.52 21.05 -12.89
CA TYR A 474 23.90 20.91 -11.48
C TYR A 474 25.02 19.89 -11.20
N ALA A 475 25.80 19.49 -12.21
CA ALA A 475 27.06 18.77 -12.00
C ALA A 475 28.11 19.72 -11.41
N LYS A 476 27.94 20.12 -10.14
CA LYS A 476 28.72 21.18 -9.49
C LYS A 476 30.20 20.85 -9.37
N SER A 477 30.56 19.57 -9.42
CA SER A 477 31.93 19.08 -9.35
C SER A 477 32.65 19.10 -10.70
N LEU A 478 31.96 19.36 -11.82
CA LEU A 478 32.55 19.32 -13.16
C LEU A 478 33.57 20.46 -13.31
N LYS A 479 34.85 20.10 -13.40
CA LYS A 479 36.00 21.01 -13.55
C LYS A 479 36.46 21.11 -15.00
N THR A 480 36.48 19.98 -15.69
CA THR A 480 37.04 19.85 -17.04
C THR A 480 35.99 19.30 -17.99
N LEU A 481 35.68 20.06 -19.05
CA LEU A 481 34.83 19.65 -20.15
C LEU A 481 35.62 19.72 -21.45
N THR A 482 35.69 18.61 -22.17
CA THR A 482 36.23 18.58 -23.54
C THR A 482 35.12 18.17 -24.51
N LEU A 483 34.96 18.93 -25.58
CA LEU A 483 34.02 18.66 -26.68
C LEU A 483 34.83 18.38 -27.94
N GLU A 484 34.78 17.16 -28.47
CA GLU A 484 35.50 16.81 -29.71
C GLU A 484 34.78 17.31 -30.97
N GLU A 485 35.54 17.47 -32.06
CA GLU A 485 34.99 17.80 -33.37
C GLU A 485 34.09 16.67 -33.90
N GLY A 486 32.78 16.93 -33.92
CA GLY A 486 31.72 15.98 -34.28
C GLY A 486 30.41 16.26 -33.55
N VAL A 487 30.47 16.90 -32.37
CA VAL A 487 29.29 17.34 -31.61
C VAL A 487 28.57 18.46 -32.35
N LYS A 488 27.28 18.29 -32.64
CA LYS A 488 26.48 19.23 -33.47
C LYS A 488 25.52 20.09 -32.68
N LEU A 489 24.93 19.52 -31.61
CA LEU A 489 23.84 20.13 -30.86
C LEU A 489 24.12 20.09 -29.37
N LEU A 490 24.10 21.26 -28.73
CA LEU A 490 24.11 21.40 -27.28
C LEU A 490 22.74 21.95 -26.85
N GLU A 491 21.90 21.10 -26.26
CA GLU A 491 20.53 21.48 -25.92
C GLU A 491 20.45 22.37 -24.67
N SER A 492 19.25 22.90 -24.40
CA SER A 492 19.04 23.87 -23.33
C SER A 492 19.43 23.33 -21.96
N GLY A 493 20.18 24.13 -21.21
CA GLY A 493 20.61 23.83 -19.84
C GLY A 493 21.61 22.68 -19.73
N ALA A 494 22.19 22.18 -20.83
CA ALA A 494 23.05 21.00 -20.79
C ALA A 494 24.19 21.08 -19.76
N PHE A 495 24.74 22.29 -19.48
CA PHE A 495 25.76 22.53 -18.45
C PHE A 495 25.33 23.64 -17.47
N MET A 496 24.03 23.74 -17.20
CA MET A 496 23.50 24.71 -16.21
C MET A 496 24.06 24.42 -14.82
N TYR A 497 24.46 25.43 -14.07
CA TYR A 497 24.98 25.36 -12.70
C TYR A 497 26.18 24.40 -12.53
N THR A 498 27.07 24.32 -13.53
CA THR A 498 28.39 23.68 -13.40
C THR A 498 29.37 24.62 -12.69
N GLU A 499 29.20 24.76 -11.38
CA GLU A 499 29.87 25.78 -10.54
C GLU A 499 31.41 25.64 -10.45
N SER A 500 31.99 24.51 -10.86
CA SER A 500 33.44 24.26 -10.85
C SER A 500 34.13 24.42 -12.20
N LEU A 501 33.38 24.61 -13.28
CA LEU A 501 33.92 24.65 -14.65
C LEU A 501 34.69 25.97 -14.86
N THR A 502 35.93 25.88 -15.34
CA THR A 502 36.84 27.05 -15.45
C THR A 502 37.03 27.54 -16.88
N SER A 503 37.00 26.66 -17.88
CA SER A 503 37.12 27.03 -19.28
C SER A 503 36.37 26.07 -20.19
N VAL A 504 35.91 26.56 -21.34
CA VAL A 504 35.21 25.75 -22.36
C VAL A 504 35.64 26.16 -23.76
N GLU A 505 35.94 25.18 -24.61
CA GLU A 505 36.10 25.38 -26.04
C GLU A 505 34.97 24.64 -26.77
N ILE A 506 34.05 25.40 -27.37
CA ILE A 506 32.95 24.84 -28.17
C ILE A 506 33.47 24.66 -29.61
N PRO A 507 33.45 23.43 -30.17
CA PRO A 507 34.06 23.14 -31.47
C PRO A 507 33.25 23.70 -32.65
N GLU A 508 33.89 23.84 -33.81
CA GLU A 508 33.26 24.39 -35.03
C GLU A 508 32.20 23.47 -35.63
N SER A 509 32.11 22.22 -35.17
CA SER A 509 31.02 21.31 -35.50
C SER A 509 29.68 21.64 -34.81
N VAL A 510 29.67 22.46 -33.74
CA VAL A 510 28.43 22.80 -33.00
C VAL A 510 27.64 23.86 -33.74
N ILE A 511 26.54 23.44 -34.36
CA ILE A 511 25.66 24.29 -35.18
C ILE A 511 24.57 24.95 -34.32
N MET A 512 24.16 24.32 -33.22
CA MET A 512 23.05 24.79 -32.39
C MET A 512 23.38 24.74 -30.90
N MET A 513 23.15 25.88 -30.23
CA MET A 513 23.31 26.05 -28.79
C MET A 513 21.97 26.47 -28.18
N GLY A 514 21.49 25.71 -27.19
CA GLY A 514 20.24 25.96 -26.47
C GLY A 514 20.37 27.06 -25.43
N SER A 515 19.23 27.47 -24.86
CA SER A 515 19.18 28.46 -23.77
C SER A 515 19.80 27.90 -22.48
N ASP A 516 20.22 28.77 -21.56
CA ASP A 516 20.75 28.40 -20.23
C ASP A 516 22.01 27.52 -20.25
N LEU A 517 22.68 27.38 -21.40
CA LEU A 517 23.69 26.35 -21.63
C LEU A 517 24.80 26.31 -20.57
N PHE A 518 25.32 27.48 -20.15
CA PHE A 518 26.30 27.63 -19.08
C PHE A 518 25.83 28.59 -17.97
N LYS A 519 24.51 28.75 -17.81
CA LYS A 519 23.95 29.59 -16.74
C LYS A 519 24.45 29.11 -15.38
N GLY A 520 24.99 30.00 -14.55
CA GLY A 520 25.47 29.67 -13.21
C GLY A 520 26.81 28.95 -13.19
N ALA A 521 27.56 28.92 -14.30
CA ALA A 521 28.96 28.48 -14.34
C ALA A 521 29.87 29.51 -13.62
N ALA A 522 29.72 29.58 -12.29
CA ALA A 522 30.22 30.67 -11.47
C ALA A 522 31.75 30.87 -11.52
N LYS A 523 32.51 29.80 -11.81
CA LYS A 523 33.98 29.82 -11.91
C LYS A 523 34.51 29.89 -13.34
N LEU A 524 33.64 30.03 -14.35
CA LEU A 524 34.06 30.07 -15.74
C LEU A 524 34.84 31.37 -16.01
N GLU A 525 36.10 31.23 -16.40
CA GLU A 525 37.03 32.34 -16.66
C GLU A 525 37.18 32.66 -18.15
N SER A 526 37.04 31.63 -19.02
CA SER A 526 37.14 31.80 -20.48
C SER A 526 36.21 30.84 -21.23
N ILE A 527 35.73 31.28 -22.39
CA ILE A 527 34.91 30.47 -23.29
C ILE A 527 35.21 30.85 -24.74
N LYS A 528 35.39 29.86 -25.60
CA LYS A 528 35.43 30.03 -27.06
C LYS A 528 34.11 29.55 -27.67
N ILE A 529 33.53 30.39 -28.52
CA ILE A 529 32.31 30.10 -29.28
C ILE A 529 32.65 29.84 -30.75
N PRO A 530 31.87 29.02 -31.48
CA PRO A 530 32.13 28.72 -32.88
C PRO A 530 32.05 29.96 -33.78
N SER A 531 32.93 30.05 -34.77
CA SER A 531 33.07 31.18 -35.71
C SER A 531 31.79 31.50 -36.50
N HIS A 532 30.95 30.50 -36.72
CA HIS A 532 29.71 30.58 -37.47
C HIS A 532 28.47 30.88 -36.60
N THR A 533 28.65 31.18 -35.31
CA THR A 533 27.56 31.52 -34.38
C THR A 533 26.82 32.78 -34.84
N THR A 534 25.49 32.68 -34.99
CA THR A 534 24.63 33.81 -35.41
C THR A 534 23.82 34.44 -34.27
N LYS A 535 23.67 33.76 -33.14
CA LYS A 535 22.97 34.25 -31.96
C LYS A 535 23.64 33.72 -30.69
N ILE A 536 23.85 34.60 -29.71
CA ILE A 536 24.12 34.17 -28.34
C ILE A 536 22.79 33.72 -27.71
N PRO A 537 22.67 32.49 -27.19
CA PRO A 537 21.43 31.98 -26.62
C PRO A 537 20.93 32.80 -25.42
N ASP A 538 19.64 32.63 -25.09
CA ASP A 538 19.07 33.24 -23.90
C ASP A 538 19.70 32.63 -22.65
N ARG A 539 20.08 33.47 -21.68
CA ARG A 539 20.74 33.08 -20.43
C ARG A 539 22.01 32.24 -20.61
N PHE A 540 22.67 32.33 -21.77
CA PHE A 540 23.83 31.53 -22.14
C PHE A 540 24.92 31.47 -21.06
N LEU A 541 25.31 32.64 -20.53
CA LEU A 541 26.35 32.83 -19.51
C LEU A 541 25.82 33.67 -18.34
N GLU A 542 24.50 33.61 -18.05
CA GLU A 542 23.92 34.29 -16.89
C GLU A 542 24.65 33.81 -15.62
N ASP A 543 25.11 34.74 -14.78
CA ASP A 543 25.80 34.46 -13.51
C ASP A 543 27.18 33.77 -13.66
N ALA A 544 27.86 33.93 -14.81
CA ALA A 544 29.27 33.56 -14.99
C ALA A 544 30.21 34.59 -14.31
N TYR A 545 30.22 34.59 -12.98
CA TYR A 545 30.80 35.67 -12.17
C TYR A 545 32.30 35.92 -12.34
N LEU A 546 33.08 34.96 -12.87
CA LEU A 546 34.52 35.10 -13.09
C LEU A 546 34.92 35.39 -14.55
N LEU A 547 33.98 35.39 -15.49
CA LEU A 547 34.27 35.62 -16.91
C LEU A 547 34.69 37.08 -17.14
N ARG A 548 35.96 37.30 -17.52
CA ARG A 548 36.54 38.67 -17.66
C ARG A 548 36.55 39.20 -19.08
N GLU A 549 36.63 38.29 -20.04
CA GLU A 549 36.63 38.59 -21.48
C GLU A 549 35.89 37.49 -22.23
N ILE A 550 35.32 37.86 -23.36
CA ILE A 550 34.71 36.92 -24.30
C ILE A 550 34.93 37.44 -25.71
N ASN A 551 35.38 36.56 -26.62
CA ASN A 551 35.47 36.88 -28.03
C ASN A 551 34.11 36.62 -28.69
N LEU A 552 33.35 37.68 -28.96
CA LEU A 552 32.10 37.59 -29.70
C LEU A 552 32.40 37.65 -31.20
N VAL A 553 32.13 36.54 -31.90
CA VAL A 553 32.46 36.41 -33.34
C VAL A 553 31.59 37.32 -34.21
N ASP A 554 32.16 37.82 -35.30
CA ASP A 554 31.57 38.87 -36.14
C ASP A 554 30.17 38.54 -36.71
N ASN A 555 29.84 37.26 -36.89
CA ASN A 555 28.60 36.78 -37.50
C ASN A 555 27.36 36.85 -36.57
N ILE A 556 27.56 37.15 -35.28
CA ILE A 556 26.45 37.22 -34.31
C ILE A 556 25.56 38.42 -34.64
N LYS A 557 24.27 38.15 -34.86
CA LYS A 557 23.23 39.15 -35.12
C LYS A 557 22.43 39.55 -33.90
N VAL A 558 22.34 38.65 -32.91
CA VAL A 558 21.51 38.85 -31.72
C VAL A 558 22.26 38.39 -30.46
N ILE A 559 22.31 39.25 -29.44
CA ILE A 559 22.59 38.84 -28.06
C ILE A 559 21.26 38.49 -27.41
N GLY A 560 21.07 37.23 -27.03
CA GLY A 560 19.84 36.70 -26.44
C GLY A 560 19.51 37.27 -25.05
N LYS A 561 18.28 37.02 -24.61
CA LYS A 561 17.76 37.56 -23.34
C LYS A 561 18.63 37.11 -22.17
N ALA A 562 19.15 38.06 -21.40
CA ALA A 562 20.10 37.81 -20.31
C ALA A 562 21.33 36.96 -20.70
N GLY A 563 21.72 36.96 -21.98
CA GLY A 563 22.77 36.08 -22.51
C GLY A 563 24.14 36.25 -21.83
N LEU A 564 24.49 37.47 -21.43
CA LEU A 564 25.74 37.84 -20.76
C LEU A 564 25.45 38.65 -19.48
N LYS A 565 24.40 38.25 -18.75
CA LYS A 565 23.98 38.89 -17.49
C LYS A 565 24.90 38.49 -16.33
N ASN A 566 25.21 39.45 -15.45
CA ASN A 566 25.95 39.23 -14.19
C ASN A 566 27.32 38.55 -14.35
N THR A 567 28.10 38.97 -15.36
CA THR A 567 29.48 38.49 -15.56
C THR A 567 30.51 39.48 -14.98
N SER A 568 31.80 39.15 -15.09
CA SER A 568 32.93 40.01 -14.71
C SER A 568 33.58 40.73 -15.90
N LEU A 569 32.90 40.85 -17.04
CA LEU A 569 33.43 41.49 -18.25
C LEU A 569 33.94 42.89 -17.96
N THR A 570 35.15 43.21 -18.43
CA THR A 570 35.77 44.54 -18.25
C THR A 570 35.58 45.45 -19.46
N SER A 571 35.57 44.87 -20.65
CA SER A 571 35.27 45.54 -21.91
C SER A 571 34.61 44.55 -22.87
N VAL A 572 33.80 45.06 -23.79
CA VAL A 572 33.16 44.24 -24.84
C VAL A 572 33.28 44.96 -26.18
N ILE A 573 33.72 44.23 -27.20
CA ILE A 573 33.62 44.63 -28.61
C ILE A 573 32.40 43.91 -29.18
N LEU A 574 31.41 44.67 -29.65
CA LEU A 574 30.21 44.08 -30.23
C LEU A 574 30.51 43.53 -31.64
N PRO A 575 29.93 42.37 -32.00
CA PRO A 575 30.08 41.75 -33.33
C PRO A 575 29.71 42.69 -34.47
N LYS A 576 30.44 42.60 -35.60
CA LYS A 576 30.17 43.43 -36.79
C LYS A 576 28.75 43.32 -37.32
N GLU A 577 28.18 42.11 -37.32
CA GLU A 577 26.82 41.85 -37.81
C GLU A 577 25.71 42.02 -36.75
N LEU A 578 26.04 42.51 -35.54
CA LEU A 578 25.07 42.61 -34.46
C LEU A 578 23.98 43.64 -34.78
N GLU A 579 22.71 43.22 -34.76
CA GLU A 579 21.55 44.08 -35.02
C GLU A 579 20.73 44.36 -33.75
N THR A 580 20.71 43.43 -32.78
CA THR A 580 19.83 43.53 -31.60
C THR A 580 20.49 42.99 -30.33
N ILE A 581 20.33 43.74 -29.24
CA ILE A 581 20.62 43.27 -27.88
C ILE A 581 19.26 43.11 -27.17
N GLU A 582 18.94 41.88 -26.79
CA GLU A 582 17.68 41.52 -26.13
C GLU A 582 17.64 41.92 -24.64
N ASP A 583 16.46 41.79 -24.01
CA ASP A 583 16.23 42.18 -22.62
C ASP A 583 17.34 41.64 -21.71
N TYR A 584 17.88 42.50 -20.85
CA TYR A 584 18.94 42.14 -19.88
C TYR A 584 20.25 41.61 -20.49
N GLY A 585 20.48 41.73 -21.80
CA GLY A 585 21.60 41.08 -22.51
C GLY A 585 22.96 41.19 -21.82
N PHE A 586 23.30 42.38 -21.31
CA PHE A 586 24.51 42.71 -20.54
C PHE A 586 24.18 43.29 -19.14
N PHE A 587 23.04 42.93 -18.56
CA PHE A 587 22.63 43.47 -17.26
C PHE A 587 23.58 43.07 -16.14
N GLY A 588 23.89 44.00 -15.23
CA GLY A 588 24.59 43.70 -13.98
C GLY A 588 26.08 43.35 -14.13
N ASN A 589 26.70 43.66 -15.27
CA ASN A 589 28.14 43.56 -15.48
C ASN A 589 28.88 44.71 -14.78
N LYS A 590 28.99 44.61 -13.46
CA LYS A 590 29.49 45.68 -12.58
C LYS A 590 30.94 46.10 -12.87
N LYS A 591 31.72 45.30 -13.58
CA LYS A 591 33.11 45.58 -13.97
C LYS A 591 33.26 46.13 -15.39
N LEU A 592 32.18 46.23 -16.16
CA LEU A 592 32.22 46.68 -17.55
C LEU A 592 32.51 48.17 -17.61
N ILE A 593 33.67 48.54 -18.17
CA ILE A 593 34.15 49.93 -18.27
C ILE A 593 33.78 50.54 -19.62
N SER A 594 33.87 49.77 -20.70
CA SER A 594 33.65 50.25 -22.06
C SER A 594 32.94 49.20 -22.93
N VAL A 595 32.15 49.71 -23.88
CA VAL A 595 31.50 48.93 -24.93
C VAL A 595 31.85 49.57 -26.26
N THR A 596 32.39 48.79 -27.19
CA THR A 596 32.65 49.23 -28.57
C THR A 596 31.47 48.77 -29.43
N PHE A 597 30.70 49.74 -29.93
CA PHE A 597 29.53 49.47 -30.77
C PHE A 597 29.93 49.18 -32.23
N ASN A 598 29.09 48.42 -32.93
CA ASN A 598 29.22 48.16 -34.36
C ASN A 598 28.25 49.03 -35.19
N ASP A 599 28.53 49.20 -36.48
CA ASP A 599 27.76 50.06 -37.39
C ASP A 599 26.44 49.44 -37.89
N LYS A 600 25.99 48.30 -37.34
CA LYS A 600 24.73 47.64 -37.70
C LYS A 600 23.74 47.52 -36.55
N LEU A 601 24.11 47.91 -35.33
CA LEU A 601 23.22 47.81 -34.17
C LEU A 601 22.01 48.71 -34.36
N LYS A 602 20.80 48.14 -34.32
CA LYS A 602 19.53 48.86 -34.50
C LYS A 602 18.77 49.05 -33.20
N THR A 603 18.82 48.06 -32.30
CA THR A 603 17.95 48.03 -31.11
C THR A 603 18.68 47.54 -29.86
N ILE A 604 18.52 48.31 -28.78
CA ILE A 604 18.91 47.95 -27.41
C ILE A 604 17.62 47.82 -26.58
N LYS A 605 17.32 46.61 -26.11
CA LYS A 605 16.06 46.31 -25.40
C LYS A 605 16.12 46.59 -23.91
N THR A 606 14.97 46.41 -23.25
CA THR A 606 14.73 46.73 -21.84
C THR A 606 15.82 46.17 -20.92
N HIS A 607 16.36 47.02 -20.03
CA HIS A 607 17.42 46.66 -19.08
C HIS A 607 18.73 46.10 -19.69
N SER A 608 18.96 46.17 -21.01
CA SER A 608 20.10 45.50 -21.67
C SER A 608 21.45 45.78 -21.00
N PHE A 609 21.72 47.01 -20.58
CA PHE A 609 22.94 47.41 -19.88
C PHE A 609 22.65 47.96 -18.46
N GLY A 610 21.49 47.65 -17.89
CA GLY A 610 21.13 48.12 -16.56
C GLY A 610 22.11 47.63 -15.49
N SER A 611 22.36 48.44 -14.46
CA SER A 611 23.27 48.13 -13.34
C SER A 611 24.73 47.88 -13.71
N ASN A 612 25.19 48.40 -14.86
CA ASN A 612 26.60 48.39 -15.26
C ASN A 612 27.35 49.55 -14.60
N THR A 613 27.63 49.40 -13.30
CA THR A 613 28.11 50.50 -12.45
C THR A 613 29.48 51.07 -12.80
N SER A 614 30.30 50.38 -13.60
CA SER A 614 31.64 50.85 -14.00
C SER A 614 31.69 51.51 -15.38
N LEU A 615 30.58 51.50 -16.12
CA LEU A 615 30.52 51.96 -17.50
C LEU A 615 30.64 53.48 -17.56
N LYS A 616 31.60 54.01 -18.33
CA LYS A 616 31.92 55.44 -18.33
C LYS A 616 31.47 56.21 -19.57
N ILE A 617 31.61 55.60 -20.74
CA ILE A 617 31.42 56.25 -22.02
C ILE A 617 30.52 55.38 -22.89
N LEU A 618 29.52 56.00 -23.50
CA LEU A 618 28.66 55.42 -24.52
C LEU A 618 28.68 56.31 -25.76
N ASP A 619 29.32 55.86 -26.82
CA ASP A 619 29.26 56.50 -28.14
C ASP A 619 28.42 55.61 -29.07
N PHE A 620 27.14 55.94 -29.20
CA PHE A 620 26.22 55.10 -29.98
C PHE A 620 26.50 55.23 -31.49
N PRO A 621 26.32 54.15 -32.28
CA PRO A 621 26.57 54.17 -33.71
C PRO A 621 25.44 54.91 -34.46
N LEU A 622 25.73 55.37 -35.68
CA LEU A 622 24.73 56.00 -36.56
C LEU A 622 23.57 55.05 -36.91
N SER A 623 23.77 53.74 -36.82
CA SER A 623 22.74 52.75 -37.14
C SER A 623 21.67 52.58 -36.05
N LEU A 624 21.89 53.09 -34.84
CA LEU A 624 21.01 52.83 -33.71
C LEU A 624 19.67 53.56 -33.88
N GLU A 625 18.57 52.82 -33.84
CA GLU A 625 17.22 53.37 -34.03
C GLU A 625 16.41 53.44 -32.73
N LYS A 626 16.63 52.49 -31.79
CA LYS A 626 15.75 52.30 -30.63
C LYS A 626 16.52 51.92 -29.37
N ILE A 627 16.28 52.66 -28.29
CA ILE A 627 16.73 52.35 -26.92
C ILE A 627 15.47 52.16 -26.07
N ASP A 628 15.27 50.99 -25.48
CA ASP A 628 14.06 50.68 -24.69
C ASP A 628 14.20 51.07 -23.21
N ASP A 629 13.13 50.87 -22.46
CA ASP A 629 12.99 51.28 -21.08
C ASP A 629 14.12 50.73 -20.20
N TYR A 630 14.62 51.55 -19.29
CA TYR A 630 15.68 51.20 -18.32
C TYR A 630 16.98 50.62 -18.90
N SER A 631 17.23 50.75 -20.21
CA SER A 631 18.37 50.10 -20.90
C SER A 631 19.72 50.38 -20.23
N PHE A 632 19.92 51.56 -19.64
CA PHE A 632 21.14 51.98 -18.94
C PHE A 632 20.84 52.46 -17.51
N ASN A 633 19.76 51.99 -16.89
CA ASN A 633 19.40 52.38 -15.52
C ASN A 633 20.45 51.90 -14.51
N GLY A 634 20.96 52.78 -13.66
CA GLY A 634 21.90 52.45 -12.58
C GLY A 634 23.35 52.25 -13.05
N CYS A 635 23.73 52.83 -14.19
CA CYS A 635 25.13 52.92 -14.64
C CYS A 635 25.84 54.08 -13.94
N ASN A 636 25.94 54.05 -12.62
CA ASN A 636 26.23 55.22 -11.78
C ASN A 636 27.51 56.02 -12.11
N ASN A 637 28.49 55.42 -12.82
CA ASN A 637 29.73 56.06 -13.24
C ASN A 637 29.73 56.53 -14.71
N LEU A 638 28.57 56.57 -15.36
CA LEU A 638 28.42 57.02 -16.74
C LEU A 638 28.65 58.54 -16.80
N GLU A 639 29.69 58.95 -17.52
CA GLU A 639 30.16 60.34 -17.64
C GLU A 639 29.72 60.96 -18.98
N TYR A 640 29.76 60.18 -20.06
CA TYR A 640 29.52 60.66 -21.43
C TYR A 640 28.59 59.74 -22.21
N VAL A 641 27.55 60.31 -22.83
CA VAL A 641 26.67 59.62 -23.78
C VAL A 641 26.51 60.44 -25.05
N SER A 642 26.81 59.87 -26.23
CA SER A 642 26.51 60.46 -27.53
C SER A 642 25.37 59.73 -28.21
N ILE A 643 24.25 60.43 -28.42
CA ILE A 643 23.06 59.96 -29.14
C ILE A 643 23.06 60.59 -30.54
N LYS A 644 22.96 59.75 -31.57
CA LYS A 644 22.98 60.19 -32.98
C LYS A 644 21.57 60.52 -33.51
N GLU A 645 21.52 61.24 -34.62
CA GLU A 645 20.29 61.71 -35.27
C GLU A 645 19.28 60.60 -35.65
N ASN A 646 19.76 59.37 -35.90
CA ASN A 646 18.92 58.24 -36.32
C ASN A 646 18.17 57.52 -35.19
N VAL A 647 18.47 57.84 -33.92
CA VAL A 647 17.70 57.28 -32.79
C VAL A 647 16.30 57.88 -32.83
N LYS A 648 15.28 57.03 -32.98
CA LYS A 648 13.87 57.43 -33.11
C LYS A 648 13.12 57.40 -31.78
N MET A 649 13.57 56.58 -30.85
CA MET A 649 12.90 56.37 -29.57
C MET A 649 13.90 56.07 -28.46
N VAL A 650 13.72 56.75 -27.33
CA VAL A 650 14.37 56.43 -26.05
C VAL A 650 13.29 56.16 -25.00
N GLY A 651 13.30 54.96 -24.45
CA GLY A 651 12.30 54.44 -23.53
C GLY A 651 12.34 55.06 -22.13
N TYR A 652 11.28 54.83 -21.37
CA TYR A 652 11.11 55.33 -20.01
C TYR A 652 12.28 54.94 -19.11
N TRP A 653 12.79 55.92 -18.36
CA TRP A 653 13.86 55.73 -17.38
C TRP A 653 15.12 55.05 -17.93
N ALA A 654 15.36 55.12 -19.26
CA ALA A 654 16.50 54.52 -19.94
C ALA A 654 17.83 54.86 -19.27
N PHE A 655 18.01 56.12 -18.84
CA PHE A 655 19.22 56.59 -18.14
C PHE A 655 18.94 57.00 -16.69
N ARG A 656 17.96 56.37 -16.04
CA ARG A 656 17.68 56.64 -14.62
C ARG A 656 18.88 56.27 -13.75
N SER A 657 19.05 57.02 -12.65
CA SER A 657 20.11 56.81 -11.64
C SER A 657 21.55 57.01 -12.15
N ASN A 658 21.76 57.95 -13.07
CA ASN A 658 23.08 58.32 -13.59
C ASN A 658 23.37 59.82 -13.29
N PRO A 659 23.83 60.19 -12.08
CA PRO A 659 23.83 61.58 -11.62
C PRO A 659 24.89 62.50 -12.26
N ASN A 660 25.97 61.94 -12.81
CA ASN A 660 27.14 62.69 -13.29
C ASN A 660 27.29 62.69 -14.82
N MET A 661 26.27 62.21 -15.53
CA MET A 661 26.32 62.01 -16.98
C MET A 661 26.04 63.30 -17.75
N ILE A 662 26.72 63.49 -18.87
CA ILE A 662 26.37 64.50 -19.89
C ILE A 662 25.91 63.77 -21.16
N ILE A 663 24.79 64.20 -21.71
CA ILE A 663 24.19 63.64 -22.94
C ILE A 663 24.37 64.62 -24.08
N TYR A 664 25.04 64.19 -25.14
CA TYR A 664 25.21 64.93 -26.38
C TYR A 664 24.27 64.38 -27.44
N ILE A 665 23.44 65.25 -27.99
CA ILE A 665 22.51 64.88 -29.06
C ILE A 665 22.90 65.65 -30.31
N THR A 666 23.09 64.94 -31.42
CA THR A 666 23.48 65.52 -32.71
C THR A 666 22.27 65.63 -33.64
N ASN A 667 22.02 66.82 -34.19
CA ASN A 667 21.03 67.08 -35.26
C ASN A 667 19.62 66.49 -35.04
N ASN A 668 19.17 66.35 -33.79
CA ASN A 668 17.90 65.69 -33.52
C ASN A 668 16.82 66.72 -33.20
N SER A 669 15.97 67.04 -34.18
CA SER A 669 14.79 67.91 -34.01
C SER A 669 13.69 67.30 -33.13
N TYR A 670 13.82 66.02 -32.72
CA TYR A 670 12.74 65.21 -32.16
C TYR A 670 12.77 65.03 -30.63
N ILE A 671 13.61 65.79 -29.90
CA ILE A 671 13.67 65.66 -28.43
C ILE A 671 12.31 65.98 -27.78
N ASP A 672 11.51 66.86 -28.38
CA ASP A 672 10.19 67.24 -27.86
C ASP A 672 9.15 66.11 -27.94
N ASP A 673 9.30 65.18 -28.90
CA ASP A 673 8.41 64.03 -29.09
C ASP A 673 8.84 62.81 -28.25
N TRP A 674 10.02 62.86 -27.63
CA TRP A 674 10.50 61.79 -26.76
C TRP A 674 9.90 61.90 -25.36
N SER A 675 9.67 60.77 -24.71
CA SER A 675 9.19 60.73 -23.33
C SER A 675 10.17 61.42 -22.38
N ARG A 676 9.84 62.58 -21.79
CA ARG A 676 10.73 63.29 -20.85
C ARG A 676 11.24 62.44 -19.68
N GLU A 677 10.56 61.35 -19.38
CA GLU A 677 10.93 60.37 -18.35
C GLU A 677 12.14 59.50 -18.72
N TRP A 678 12.68 59.52 -19.94
CA TRP A 678 13.86 58.70 -20.26
C TRP A 678 15.14 59.15 -19.51
N ASN A 679 15.19 60.41 -19.09
CA ASN A 679 16.26 61.03 -18.29
C ASN A 679 15.69 61.81 -17.07
N PRO A 680 15.09 61.12 -16.08
CA PRO A 680 14.25 61.75 -15.05
C PRO A 680 15.02 62.56 -14.00
N PHE A 681 16.34 62.39 -13.90
CA PHE A 681 17.21 63.16 -12.99
C PHE A 681 17.93 64.32 -13.70
N SER A 682 17.53 64.63 -14.94
CA SER A 682 18.03 65.73 -15.77
C SER A 682 19.56 65.82 -15.79
N ALA A 683 20.20 64.73 -16.22
CA ALA A 683 21.56 64.81 -16.76
C ALA A 683 21.62 65.95 -17.80
N GLN A 684 22.70 66.72 -17.81
CA GLN A 684 22.83 67.86 -18.72
C GLN A 684 22.73 67.39 -20.17
N ILE A 685 21.76 67.93 -20.91
CA ILE A 685 21.59 67.66 -22.34
C ILE A 685 22.23 68.82 -23.11
N LEU A 686 23.21 68.51 -23.94
CA LEU A 686 23.84 69.44 -24.87
C LEU A 686 23.41 69.09 -26.29
N GLN A 687 22.79 70.04 -26.97
CA GLN A 687 22.39 69.93 -28.37
C GLN A 687 23.36 70.75 -29.22
N ASN A 688 23.90 70.13 -30.27
CA ASN A 688 24.66 70.81 -31.33
C ASN A 688 23.87 70.78 -32.63
#